data_AF-A0A3D4CTA8-F1
#
_entry.id   AF-A0A3D4CTA8-F1
#
_cell.length_a   1.000
_cell.length_b   1.000
_cell.length_c   1.000
_cell.angle_alpha   90.00
_cell.angle_beta   90.00
_cell.angle_gamma   90.00
#
_symmetry.space_group_name_H-M   'P 1'
#
loop_
_entity.id
_entity.type
_entity.pdbx_description
1 polymer ?
#
loop_
_entity_poly.entity_id
_entity_poly.type
_entity_poly.pdbx_seq_one_letter_code
_entity_poly.pdbx_strand_id
1 'polypeptide(L)'
;RPVSYWNDIRPLMQASCQGCHQPAKAKGDYILTDVKRLILGGESGESAIAPGSPEQSYLLEQITPGANGKAEMPPRDKALHETEIALIRRWIVEGAVDDTPENAFQKYDMENPPVYADAPIVTSMDYSPDGSLLAIAGFHEVILQDASKGSMVARLVGLSERIESVAFSPDGSMLAVTGGLPGRMGEVQVWDVAKRSLKISVPVTYDTLYGAAWSPDNTLISFGCSDNTLRAIRVRDGKQVLLMGGHNDWVLDSVFSRDGKQVISVGRDMTAKHTEVESERLIDNLTSITPGALKGGIAAVAGHPTKDEVLVGGSDGQPQVFRLKRQTARKIGDNANLVRKFPRMPGRIWDVSFDPAGKRAAAVSSLNGDGMVTIYSSDYDSGIPDDIKKIFNKTPNGGEKQKLEGYWAREVSELHSIEMPGVEIFCLAFSPDGRILAVAGADGTVRFIEVASGKVTREAVAVKIEGEVIADSVSEGEKKRLNRKRGKRAEISERTISPNEISALVLDPAEIVLTKPNHYAQILVTARLKTGGRVDVTRQVFTEVSGGLAAITERGQVKPLRDGEGVLAARIGGIKVEARLKVTNVHSAFAPDYVRDVKPVISRMGCDAGTCHGAKDGKNGFKLSLRGYDPIFDVRGFSDDISGRRVNYASPDDSLMLLKATGAVPHEGQQVTEPGSEYYQIIRDWISNGSNLEDPKPVVKSIVVTPKNPVIQEVGGQQQIRVVATYTDGSKRDVTREAFVESANQDVAIHDDYGLMTTLRRGEAPVLARYEGAYAATTLTVMGDRSGFEWVEPPAWGQIDSLVAEKWQRMKILPSDVCTDEEFLRRVYLDLTGLPPKPLQLKLFVADPTDSRVKREEVIDDLIGSPEFVQHWTNKWADMLMVNSKFLGGEGA
;
A
#
# COMPACT_ATOMS: atom_id res chain seq x y z
N ARG A 1 -2.69 -10.90 -36.31
CA ARG A 1 -1.57 -11.60 -35.60
C ARG A 1 -2.17 -12.66 -34.70
N PRO A 2 -1.51 -13.83 -34.52
CA PRO A 2 -1.89 -14.82 -33.50
C PRO A 2 -2.02 -14.19 -32.11
N VAL A 3 -2.87 -14.77 -31.26
CA VAL A 3 -2.99 -14.37 -29.86
C VAL A 3 -1.77 -14.88 -29.10
N SER A 4 -1.05 -13.94 -28.51
CA SER A 4 0.15 -14.21 -27.72
C SER A 4 -0.26 -14.51 -26.28
N TYR A 5 0.20 -15.62 -25.70
CA TYR A 5 0.06 -15.81 -24.26
C TYR A 5 0.76 -14.67 -23.53
N TRP A 6 2.00 -14.37 -23.89
CA TRP A 6 2.82 -13.36 -23.21
C TRP A 6 2.23 -11.95 -23.26
N ASN A 7 1.81 -11.50 -24.44
CA ASN A 7 1.37 -10.12 -24.66
C ASN A 7 -0.14 -9.90 -24.48
N ASP A 8 -0.96 -10.94 -24.71
CA ASP A 8 -2.41 -10.79 -24.75
C ASP A 8 -3.12 -11.48 -23.57
N ILE A 9 -2.74 -12.73 -23.22
CA ILE A 9 -3.46 -13.53 -22.21
C ILE A 9 -2.91 -13.35 -20.80
N ARG A 10 -1.58 -13.40 -20.64
CA ARG A 10 -0.89 -13.24 -19.36
C ARG A 10 -1.30 -11.94 -18.64
N PRO A 11 -1.41 -10.77 -19.30
CA PRO A 11 -1.89 -9.56 -18.64
C PRO A 11 -3.33 -9.69 -18.11
N LEU A 12 -4.20 -10.45 -18.78
CA LEU A 12 -5.56 -10.72 -18.28
C LEU A 12 -5.51 -11.59 -17.01
N MET A 13 -4.72 -12.65 -17.03
CA MET A 13 -4.54 -13.55 -15.89
C MET A 13 -3.92 -12.81 -14.70
N GLN A 14 -2.89 -11.98 -14.94
CA GLN A 14 -2.25 -11.13 -13.93
C GLN A 14 -3.23 -10.13 -13.31
N ALA A 15 -4.04 -9.48 -14.14
CA ALA A 15 -4.96 -8.46 -13.70
C ALA A 15 -6.09 -9.00 -12.83
N SER A 16 -6.60 -10.21 -13.09
CA SER A 16 -7.89 -10.65 -12.54
C SER A 16 -7.87 -12.01 -11.84
N CYS A 17 -6.81 -12.83 -12.01
CA CYS A 17 -6.86 -14.23 -11.59
C CYS A 17 -5.67 -14.66 -10.72
N GLN A 18 -4.44 -14.29 -11.09
CA GLN A 18 -3.21 -14.76 -10.43
C GLN A 18 -3.11 -14.33 -8.96
N GLY A 19 -3.73 -13.22 -8.55
CA GLY A 19 -3.74 -12.80 -7.14
C GLY A 19 -4.29 -13.88 -6.18
N CYS A 20 -5.30 -14.64 -6.63
CA CYS A 20 -5.88 -15.77 -5.90
C CYS A 20 -5.33 -17.13 -6.35
N HIS A 21 -4.88 -17.24 -7.60
CA HIS A 21 -4.43 -18.50 -8.20
C HIS A 21 -2.91 -18.51 -8.42
N GLN A 22 -2.19 -18.40 -7.32
CA GLN A 22 -0.72 -18.43 -7.29
C GLN A 22 -0.24 -19.41 -6.22
N PRO A 23 0.99 -19.94 -6.32
CA PRO A 23 1.45 -21.02 -5.43
C PRO A 23 1.37 -20.70 -3.93
N ALA A 24 1.55 -19.44 -3.53
CA ALA A 24 1.44 -19.04 -2.12
C ALA A 24 0.00 -19.01 -1.57
N LYS A 25 -1.01 -18.94 -2.44
CA LYS A 25 -2.43 -18.75 -2.06
C LYS A 25 -3.40 -19.55 -2.93
N ALA A 26 -2.94 -20.66 -3.52
CA ALA A 26 -3.70 -21.40 -4.52
C ALA A 26 -5.05 -21.86 -3.95
N LYS A 27 -6.14 -21.33 -4.50
CA LYS A 27 -7.50 -21.76 -4.16
C LYS A 27 -7.94 -22.86 -5.12
N GLY A 28 -8.26 -24.04 -4.58
CA GLY A 28 -8.62 -25.22 -5.36
C GLY A 28 -7.45 -25.80 -6.17
N ASP A 29 -6.22 -25.71 -5.64
CA ASP A 29 -4.91 -26.03 -6.23
C ASP A 29 -4.61 -25.48 -7.65
N TYR A 30 -5.48 -24.63 -8.19
CA TYR A 30 -5.33 -24.11 -9.54
C TYR A 30 -4.32 -22.96 -9.57
N ILE A 31 -3.22 -23.14 -10.32
CA ILE A 31 -2.07 -22.21 -10.38
C ILE A 31 -1.96 -21.62 -11.79
N LEU A 32 -2.04 -20.28 -11.86
CA LEU A 32 -2.15 -19.52 -13.12
C LEU A 32 -0.86 -18.78 -13.49
N THR A 33 0.16 -18.85 -12.63
CA THR A 33 1.47 -18.22 -12.84
C THR A 33 2.42 -19.07 -13.68
N ASP A 34 2.02 -20.29 -14.03
CA ASP A 34 2.75 -21.23 -14.89
C ASP A 34 1.79 -21.76 -15.96
N VAL A 35 2.16 -21.70 -17.24
CA VAL A 35 1.24 -22.02 -18.34
C VAL A 35 0.85 -23.50 -18.36
N LYS A 36 1.78 -24.39 -17.99
CA LYS A 36 1.49 -25.83 -17.95
C LYS A 36 0.45 -26.14 -16.87
N ARG A 37 0.60 -25.55 -15.68
CA ARG A 37 -0.39 -25.68 -14.59
C ARG A 37 -1.72 -24.98 -14.90
N LEU A 38 -1.68 -23.83 -15.57
CA LEU A 38 -2.87 -23.14 -16.08
C LEU A 38 -3.67 -24.03 -17.04
N ILE A 39 -3.00 -24.81 -17.90
CA ILE A 39 -3.68 -25.70 -18.84
C ILE A 39 -4.24 -26.94 -18.12
N LEU A 40 -3.44 -27.56 -17.27
CA LEU A 40 -3.78 -28.83 -16.60
C LEU A 40 -4.98 -28.73 -15.65
N GLY A 41 -5.21 -27.59 -15.01
CA GLY A 41 -6.28 -27.44 -14.01
C GLY A 41 -5.84 -27.76 -12.59
N GLY A 42 -6.81 -27.72 -11.66
CA GLY A 42 -6.61 -27.87 -10.21
C GLY A 42 -7.18 -29.18 -9.65
N GLU A 43 -7.75 -29.11 -8.45
CA GLU A 43 -8.27 -30.28 -7.69
C GLU A 43 -9.36 -31.10 -8.41
N SER A 44 -10.03 -30.54 -9.41
CA SER A 44 -11.07 -31.26 -10.17
C SER A 44 -10.51 -32.41 -11.01
N GLY A 45 -9.20 -32.41 -11.32
CA GLY A 45 -8.58 -33.37 -12.22
C GLY A 45 -8.99 -33.22 -13.69
N GLU A 46 -9.87 -32.27 -14.00
CA GLU A 46 -10.28 -31.90 -15.35
C GLU A 46 -9.35 -30.81 -15.90
N SER A 47 -9.01 -30.92 -17.19
CA SER A 47 -8.19 -29.93 -17.88
C SER A 47 -8.89 -28.57 -17.87
N ALA A 48 -8.30 -27.57 -17.21
CA ALA A 48 -8.92 -26.25 -17.16
C ALA A 48 -8.98 -25.59 -18.54
N ILE A 49 -7.99 -25.88 -19.39
CA ILE A 49 -8.01 -25.50 -20.80
C ILE A 49 -7.82 -26.77 -21.63
N ALA A 50 -8.65 -26.94 -22.65
CA ALA A 50 -8.50 -27.95 -23.68
C ALA A 50 -7.99 -27.25 -24.95
N PRO A 51 -6.68 -27.29 -25.25
CA PRO A 51 -6.11 -26.67 -26.44
C PRO A 51 -6.84 -27.09 -27.73
N GLY A 52 -7.26 -26.11 -28.53
CA GLY A 52 -8.06 -26.29 -29.75
C GLY A 52 -9.57 -26.45 -29.54
N SER A 53 -10.03 -26.65 -28.30
CA SER A 53 -11.43 -26.97 -27.96
C SER A 53 -11.98 -26.02 -26.89
N PRO A 54 -12.34 -24.78 -27.24
CA PRO A 54 -12.84 -23.80 -26.26
C PRO A 54 -14.10 -24.28 -25.51
N GLU A 55 -15.01 -24.99 -26.18
CA GLU A 55 -16.25 -25.47 -25.53
C GLU A 55 -16.01 -26.59 -24.51
N GLN A 56 -14.81 -27.20 -24.49
CA GLN A 56 -14.39 -28.20 -23.51
C GLN A 56 -13.47 -27.61 -22.43
N SER A 57 -13.20 -26.30 -22.49
CA SER A 57 -12.30 -25.63 -21.55
C SER A 57 -13.07 -25.11 -20.34
N TYR A 58 -12.93 -25.77 -19.20
CA TYR A 58 -13.61 -25.41 -17.96
C TYR A 58 -13.38 -23.95 -17.54
N LEU A 59 -12.19 -23.39 -17.82
CA LEU A 59 -11.89 -21.98 -17.56
C LEU A 59 -12.91 -21.03 -18.23
N LEU A 60 -13.33 -21.31 -19.48
CA LEU A 60 -14.29 -20.48 -20.20
C LEU A 60 -15.68 -20.53 -19.57
N GLU A 61 -16.09 -21.68 -19.04
CA GLU A 61 -17.34 -21.80 -18.28
C GLU A 61 -17.31 -20.90 -17.04
N GLN A 62 -16.20 -20.92 -16.29
CA GLN A 62 -16.08 -20.17 -15.04
C GLN A 62 -16.05 -18.65 -15.25
N ILE A 63 -15.45 -18.17 -16.35
CA ILE A 63 -15.31 -16.72 -16.61
C ILE A 63 -16.43 -16.11 -17.45
N THR A 64 -17.28 -16.94 -18.08
CA THR A 64 -18.36 -16.43 -18.94
C THR A 64 -19.58 -16.05 -18.09
N PRO A 65 -20.09 -14.82 -18.20
CA PRO A 65 -21.28 -14.41 -17.47
C PRO A 65 -22.51 -15.22 -17.87
N GLY A 66 -23.28 -15.69 -16.89
CA GLY A 66 -24.60 -16.27 -17.11
C GLY A 66 -25.68 -15.22 -17.42
N ALA A 67 -26.94 -15.64 -17.52
CA ALA A 67 -28.08 -14.76 -17.85
C ALA A 67 -28.31 -13.61 -16.85
N ASN A 68 -27.75 -13.71 -15.64
CA ASN A 68 -27.76 -12.67 -14.60
C ASN A 68 -26.59 -11.67 -14.73
N GLY A 69 -25.74 -11.80 -15.76
CA GLY A 69 -24.57 -10.97 -16.00
C GLY A 69 -23.41 -11.21 -15.02
N LYS A 70 -23.44 -12.30 -14.25
CA LYS A 70 -22.36 -12.70 -13.32
C LYS A 70 -21.66 -13.97 -13.80
N ALA A 71 -20.35 -14.00 -13.60
CA ALA A 71 -19.52 -15.19 -13.79
C ALA A 71 -19.11 -15.75 -12.42
N GLU A 72 -18.77 -17.05 -12.35
CA GLU A 72 -18.25 -17.67 -11.12
C GLU A 72 -16.87 -17.12 -10.77
N MET A 73 -16.05 -16.84 -11.79
CA MET A 73 -14.72 -16.25 -11.66
C MET A 73 -14.61 -14.95 -12.46
N PRO A 74 -14.14 -13.84 -11.86
CA PRO A 74 -13.74 -13.68 -10.45
C PRO A 74 -14.96 -13.46 -9.53
N PRO A 75 -15.06 -14.11 -8.35
CA PRO A 75 -16.27 -14.09 -7.52
C PRO A 75 -16.49 -12.79 -6.75
N ARG A 76 -15.43 -11.98 -6.57
CA ARG A 76 -15.45 -10.73 -5.79
C ARG A 76 -15.43 -9.49 -6.68
N ASP A 77 -15.31 -9.65 -7.99
CA ASP A 77 -15.14 -8.55 -8.94
C ASP A 77 -16.14 -8.64 -10.09
N LYS A 78 -16.09 -7.65 -10.99
CA LYS A 78 -16.83 -7.73 -12.25
C LYS A 78 -16.25 -8.88 -13.08
N ALA A 79 -17.14 -9.59 -13.76
CA ALA A 79 -16.75 -10.54 -14.77
C ALA A 79 -15.89 -9.87 -15.85
N LEU A 80 -15.07 -10.67 -16.52
CA LEU A 80 -14.26 -10.21 -17.65
C LEU A 80 -15.17 -9.65 -18.74
N HIS A 81 -14.68 -8.64 -19.45
CA HIS A 81 -15.41 -8.07 -20.58
C HIS A 81 -15.50 -9.06 -21.74
N GLU A 82 -16.55 -8.98 -22.55
CA GLU A 82 -16.79 -9.89 -23.67
C GLU A 82 -15.59 -9.99 -24.63
N THR A 83 -14.91 -8.87 -24.88
CA THR A 83 -13.69 -8.81 -25.71
C THR A 83 -12.50 -9.54 -25.09
N GLU A 84 -12.39 -9.57 -23.77
CA GLU A 84 -11.32 -10.29 -23.04
C GLU A 84 -11.60 -11.81 -23.08
N ILE A 85 -12.85 -12.20 -22.87
CA ILE A 85 -13.29 -13.60 -22.99
C ILE A 85 -13.09 -14.09 -24.43
N ALA A 86 -13.43 -13.27 -25.42
CA ALA A 86 -13.20 -13.59 -26.83
C ALA A 86 -11.70 -13.77 -27.14
N LEU A 87 -10.83 -12.99 -26.51
CA LEU A 87 -9.38 -13.11 -26.66
C LEU A 87 -8.87 -14.43 -26.08
N ILE A 88 -9.30 -14.79 -24.86
CA ILE A 88 -8.98 -16.08 -24.21
C ILE A 88 -9.50 -17.25 -25.06
N ARG A 89 -10.76 -17.18 -25.51
CA ARG A 89 -11.36 -18.19 -26.40
C ARG A 89 -10.54 -18.38 -27.65
N ARG A 90 -10.10 -17.28 -28.28
CA ARG A 90 -9.30 -17.33 -29.50
C ARG A 90 -7.91 -17.92 -29.26
N TRP A 91 -7.25 -17.59 -28.15
CA TRP A 91 -5.99 -18.24 -27.78
C TRP A 91 -6.13 -19.76 -27.58
N ILE A 92 -7.24 -20.20 -26.95
CA ILE A 92 -7.53 -21.63 -26.80
C ILE A 92 -7.74 -22.28 -28.17
N VAL A 93 -8.51 -21.67 -29.07
CA VAL A 93 -8.69 -22.15 -30.46
C VAL A 93 -7.35 -22.25 -31.20
N GLU A 94 -6.45 -21.29 -30.99
CA GLU A 94 -5.11 -21.26 -31.57
C GLU A 94 -4.13 -22.24 -30.88
N GLY A 95 -4.59 -23.08 -29.96
CA GLY A 95 -3.82 -24.17 -29.35
C GLY A 95 -3.23 -23.85 -27.98
N ALA A 96 -3.65 -22.75 -27.35
CA ALA A 96 -3.19 -22.32 -26.03
C ALA A 96 -1.64 -22.30 -25.88
N VAL A 97 -0.96 -21.82 -26.92
CA VAL A 97 0.51 -21.85 -27.02
C VAL A 97 1.12 -20.89 -26.01
N ASP A 98 2.13 -21.37 -25.26
CA ASP A 98 3.02 -20.54 -24.46
C ASP A 98 4.11 -19.96 -25.37
N ASP A 99 3.95 -18.69 -25.74
CA ASP A 99 4.93 -17.94 -26.51
C ASP A 99 5.77 -17.00 -25.63
N THR A 100 5.88 -17.31 -24.33
CA THR A 100 6.73 -16.55 -23.40
C THR A 100 8.16 -16.51 -23.94
N PRO A 101 8.71 -15.31 -24.23
CA PRO A 101 10.06 -15.17 -24.77
C PRO A 101 11.12 -15.78 -23.84
N GLU A 102 12.17 -16.41 -24.38
CA GLU A 102 13.24 -17.02 -23.57
C GLU A 102 13.92 -15.99 -22.64
N ASN A 103 14.08 -14.74 -23.10
CA ASN A 103 14.62 -13.64 -22.32
C ASN A 103 13.70 -13.16 -21.17
N ALA A 104 12.49 -13.70 -21.04
CA ALA A 104 11.59 -13.43 -19.93
C ALA A 104 11.87 -14.31 -18.69
N PHE A 105 12.67 -15.38 -18.82
CA PHE A 105 12.87 -16.37 -17.75
C PHE A 105 14.15 -16.16 -16.93
N GLN A 106 15.22 -15.62 -17.51
CA GLN A 106 16.44 -15.32 -16.76
C GLN A 106 17.17 -14.13 -17.38
N LYS A 107 17.20 -13.01 -16.65
CA LYS A 107 17.81 -11.75 -17.08
C LYS A 107 19.30 -11.67 -16.75
N TYR A 108 19.74 -12.36 -15.69
CA TYR A 108 21.09 -12.29 -15.16
C TYR A 108 21.68 -13.68 -14.90
N ASP A 109 22.95 -13.82 -15.25
CA ASP A 109 23.81 -14.99 -15.02
C ASP A 109 25.29 -14.55 -14.95
N MET A 110 26.21 -15.50 -14.89
CA MET A 110 27.64 -15.20 -14.77
C MET A 110 28.20 -14.50 -16.02
N GLU A 111 27.62 -14.77 -17.19
CA GLU A 111 27.99 -14.18 -18.48
C GLU A 111 27.35 -12.80 -18.69
N ASN A 112 26.17 -12.57 -18.12
CA ASN A 112 25.36 -11.36 -18.22
C ASN A 112 25.02 -10.85 -16.81
N PRO A 113 26.03 -10.39 -16.05
CA PRO A 113 25.80 -9.98 -14.68
C PRO A 113 25.06 -8.63 -14.65
N PRO A 114 24.38 -8.30 -13.54
CA PRO A 114 23.62 -7.05 -13.44
C PRO A 114 24.51 -5.82 -13.63
N VAL A 115 23.94 -4.76 -14.21
CA VAL A 115 24.61 -3.47 -14.40
C VAL A 115 23.87 -2.42 -13.58
N TYR A 116 24.63 -1.61 -12.87
CA TYR A 116 24.12 -0.66 -11.87
C TYR A 116 24.10 0.76 -12.44
N ALA A 117 22.90 1.33 -12.50
CA ALA A 117 22.72 2.78 -12.71
C ALA A 117 22.92 3.56 -11.40
N ASP A 118 22.63 2.92 -10.27
CA ASP A 118 22.90 3.41 -8.92
C ASP A 118 23.31 2.23 -8.01
N ALA A 119 23.90 2.50 -6.86
CA ALA A 119 24.33 1.47 -5.93
C ALA A 119 23.12 0.71 -5.34
N PRO A 120 23.14 -0.64 -5.31
CA PRO A 120 22.06 -1.40 -4.71
C PRO A 120 22.11 -1.31 -3.18
N ILE A 121 20.96 -1.47 -2.54
CA ILE A 121 20.86 -1.58 -1.09
C ILE A 121 21.67 -2.80 -0.61
N VAL A 122 22.52 -2.60 0.39
CA VAL A 122 23.28 -3.69 1.02
C VAL A 122 22.53 -4.14 2.29
N THR A 123 21.92 -5.33 2.19
CA THR A 123 21.10 -5.93 3.25
C THR A 123 21.90 -6.80 4.21
N SER A 124 23.06 -7.32 3.80
CA SER A 124 23.89 -8.21 4.60
C SER A 124 25.34 -8.22 4.11
N MET A 125 26.25 -8.41 5.06
CA MET A 125 27.68 -8.61 4.81
C MET A 125 28.26 -9.63 5.79
N ASP A 126 29.31 -10.32 5.39
CA ASP A 126 30.05 -11.19 6.31
C ASP A 126 31.54 -11.30 5.92
N TYR A 127 32.42 -11.41 6.91
CA TYR A 127 33.84 -11.64 6.68
C TYR A 127 34.13 -13.13 6.57
N SER A 128 35.04 -13.52 5.67
CA SER A 128 35.59 -14.86 5.72
C SER A 128 36.32 -15.08 7.04
N PRO A 129 36.33 -16.30 7.63
CA PRO A 129 36.97 -16.56 8.93
C PRO A 129 38.47 -16.21 8.98
N ASP A 130 39.16 -16.26 7.84
CA ASP A 130 40.56 -15.88 7.70
C ASP A 130 40.79 -14.37 7.51
N GLY A 131 39.71 -13.59 7.35
CA GLY A 131 39.72 -12.14 7.18
C GLY A 131 40.20 -11.67 5.81
N SER A 132 40.35 -12.57 4.84
CA SER A 132 40.82 -12.22 3.49
C SER A 132 39.73 -11.64 2.60
N LEU A 133 38.47 -12.06 2.80
CA LEU A 133 37.32 -11.67 2.00
C LEU A 133 36.23 -11.02 2.84
N LEU A 134 35.49 -10.12 2.19
CA LEU A 134 34.19 -9.61 2.64
C LEU A 134 33.15 -9.97 1.57
N ALA A 135 32.11 -10.71 1.94
CA ALA A 135 30.95 -10.96 1.10
C ALA A 135 29.91 -9.85 1.32
N ILE A 136 29.37 -9.31 0.24
CA ILE A 136 28.42 -8.20 0.27
C ILE A 136 27.21 -8.56 -0.60
N ALA A 137 26.01 -8.53 -0.01
CA ALA A 137 24.77 -8.73 -0.74
C ALA A 137 24.52 -7.56 -1.73
N GLY A 138 24.31 -7.89 -3.01
CA GLY A 138 23.92 -6.96 -4.07
C GLY A 138 22.57 -7.31 -4.68
N PHE A 139 22.32 -6.83 -5.90
CA PHE A 139 21.10 -7.14 -6.66
C PHE A 139 21.40 -8.33 -7.58
N HIS A 140 20.69 -9.45 -7.44
CA HIS A 140 20.98 -10.71 -8.16
C HIS A 140 22.35 -11.36 -7.90
N GLU A 141 23.17 -10.81 -7.01
CA GLU A 141 24.52 -11.32 -6.82
C GLU A 141 25.11 -11.02 -5.45
N VAL A 142 26.13 -11.79 -5.09
CA VAL A 142 27.05 -11.46 -4.00
C VAL A 142 28.36 -10.95 -4.57
N ILE A 143 28.83 -9.82 -4.04
CA ILE A 143 30.16 -9.28 -4.34
C ILE A 143 31.16 -9.82 -3.31
N LEU A 144 32.19 -10.51 -3.78
CA LEU A 144 33.35 -10.86 -2.95
C LEU A 144 34.42 -9.79 -3.12
N GLN A 145 34.79 -9.10 -2.04
CA GLN A 145 35.86 -8.11 -2.02
C GLN A 145 37.06 -8.60 -1.21
N ASP A 146 38.26 -8.14 -1.57
CA ASP A 146 39.44 -8.24 -0.71
C ASP A 146 39.21 -7.32 0.50
N ALA A 147 39.14 -7.90 1.70
CA ALA A 147 38.83 -7.17 2.92
C ALA A 147 39.83 -6.03 3.18
N SER A 148 41.12 -6.26 2.88
CA SER A 148 42.21 -5.31 3.14
C SER A 148 42.26 -4.19 2.11
N LYS A 149 42.11 -4.52 0.82
CA LYS A 149 42.27 -3.56 -0.30
C LYS A 149 40.97 -2.92 -0.75
N GLY A 150 39.84 -3.59 -0.53
CA GLY A 150 38.52 -3.17 -1.02
C GLY A 150 38.30 -3.41 -2.52
N SER A 151 39.23 -4.05 -3.21
CA SER A 151 39.06 -4.42 -4.61
C SER A 151 38.14 -5.63 -4.76
N MET A 152 37.22 -5.58 -5.72
CA MET A 152 36.39 -6.73 -6.08
C MET A 152 37.24 -7.91 -6.55
N VAL A 153 37.00 -9.09 -5.97
CA VAL A 153 37.68 -10.36 -6.26
C VAL A 153 36.83 -11.24 -7.17
N ALA A 154 35.52 -11.29 -6.95
CA ALA A 154 34.57 -12.06 -7.73
C ALA A 154 33.13 -11.54 -7.58
N ARG A 155 32.28 -11.91 -8.54
CA ARG A 155 30.82 -11.76 -8.50
C ARG A 155 30.23 -13.16 -8.47
N LEU A 156 29.25 -13.41 -7.62
CA LEU A 156 28.51 -14.67 -7.54
C LEU A 156 27.07 -14.39 -7.95
N VAL A 157 26.74 -14.57 -9.24
CA VAL A 157 25.44 -14.20 -9.80
C VAL A 157 24.47 -15.37 -9.71
N GLY A 158 23.32 -15.15 -9.08
CA GLY A 158 22.30 -16.17 -8.83
C GLY A 158 20.88 -15.72 -9.15
N LEU A 159 19.89 -16.57 -8.85
CA LEU A 159 18.48 -16.32 -9.17
C LEU A 159 17.82 -15.28 -8.25
N SER A 160 18.26 -15.19 -7.00
CA SER A 160 17.73 -14.28 -5.98
C SER A 160 17.90 -12.81 -6.37
N GLU A 161 16.83 -12.20 -6.86
CA GLU A 161 16.73 -10.75 -7.07
C GLU A 161 17.11 -9.96 -5.83
N ARG A 162 16.56 -10.38 -4.69
CA ARG A 162 16.86 -9.81 -3.38
C ARG A 162 17.55 -10.85 -2.52
N ILE A 163 18.79 -10.58 -2.17
CA ILE A 163 19.54 -11.33 -1.16
C ILE A 163 19.27 -10.66 0.18
N GLU A 164 18.89 -11.43 1.19
CA GLU A 164 18.62 -10.92 2.55
C GLU A 164 19.75 -11.26 3.51
N SER A 165 20.49 -12.35 3.27
CA SER A 165 21.59 -12.75 4.13
C SER A 165 22.70 -13.47 3.35
N VAL A 166 23.94 -13.16 3.71
CA VAL A 166 25.14 -13.88 3.31
C VAL A 166 25.90 -14.31 4.58
N ALA A 167 26.41 -15.54 4.59
CA ALA A 167 27.20 -16.04 5.72
C ALA A 167 28.24 -17.05 5.25
N PHE A 168 29.51 -16.83 5.60
CA PHE A 168 30.55 -17.82 5.38
C PHE A 168 30.36 -19.01 6.32
N SER A 169 30.68 -20.21 5.82
CA SER A 169 30.78 -21.37 6.70
C SER A 169 31.89 -21.15 7.74
N PRO A 170 31.77 -21.71 8.96
CA PRO A 170 32.83 -21.67 9.97
C PRO A 170 34.25 -22.02 9.48
N ASP A 171 34.36 -22.89 8.46
CA ASP A 171 35.64 -23.24 7.84
C ASP A 171 36.05 -22.36 6.64
N GLY A 172 35.20 -21.42 6.23
CA GLY A 172 35.42 -20.49 5.12
C GLY A 172 35.33 -21.10 3.73
N SER A 173 35.07 -22.41 3.61
CA SER A 173 35.07 -23.11 2.32
C SER A 173 33.81 -22.86 1.49
N MET A 174 32.72 -22.49 2.14
CA MET A 174 31.41 -22.28 1.54
C MET A 174 30.81 -20.94 1.95
N LEU A 175 29.92 -20.41 1.11
CA LEU A 175 29.10 -19.23 1.41
C LEU A 175 27.63 -19.60 1.26
N ALA A 176 26.85 -19.41 2.33
CA ALA A 176 25.40 -19.49 2.29
C ALA A 176 24.81 -18.15 1.87
N VAL A 177 23.80 -18.19 1.01
CA VAL A 177 23.06 -17.02 0.57
C VAL A 177 21.58 -17.34 0.66
N THR A 178 20.83 -16.56 1.42
CA THR A 178 19.36 -16.65 1.47
C THR A 178 18.72 -15.41 0.90
N GLY A 179 17.62 -15.62 0.17
CA GLY A 179 16.96 -14.55 -0.56
C GLY A 179 15.82 -15.08 -1.42
N GLY A 180 15.56 -14.40 -2.53
CA GLY A 180 14.66 -14.87 -3.57
C GLY A 180 14.04 -13.75 -4.38
N LEU A 181 12.84 -14.01 -4.89
CA LEU A 181 12.02 -13.09 -5.67
C LEU A 181 10.84 -12.64 -4.79
N PRO A 182 10.82 -11.38 -4.33
CA PRO A 182 9.78 -10.92 -3.40
C PRO A 182 8.35 -11.19 -3.91
N GLY A 183 7.59 -11.92 -3.10
CA GLY A 183 6.21 -12.36 -3.36
C GLY A 183 6.07 -13.46 -4.41
N ARG A 184 7.16 -14.14 -4.80
CA ARG A 184 7.17 -15.20 -5.83
C ARG A 184 7.94 -16.45 -5.42
N MET A 185 9.13 -16.30 -4.84
CA MET A 185 10.02 -17.42 -4.52
C MET A 185 11.01 -17.06 -3.43
N GLY A 186 11.35 -18.02 -2.58
CA GLY A 186 12.47 -17.95 -1.65
C GLY A 186 13.41 -19.13 -1.84
N GLU A 187 14.71 -18.88 -1.82
CA GLU A 187 15.72 -19.91 -2.03
C GLU A 187 16.92 -19.78 -1.10
N VAL A 188 17.56 -20.93 -0.87
CA VAL A 188 18.88 -21.03 -0.26
C VAL A 188 19.87 -21.45 -1.33
N GLN A 189 20.94 -20.66 -1.48
CA GLN A 189 22.09 -21.01 -2.31
C GLN A 189 23.30 -21.30 -1.44
N VAL A 190 24.14 -22.24 -1.88
CA VAL A 190 25.45 -22.53 -1.28
C VAL A 190 26.51 -22.50 -2.36
N TRP A 191 27.52 -21.66 -2.16
CA TRP A 191 28.60 -21.43 -3.10
C TRP A 191 29.91 -22.00 -2.58
N ASP A 192 30.68 -22.65 -3.45
CA ASP A 192 32.07 -23.00 -3.16
C ASP A 192 32.92 -21.73 -3.36
N VAL A 193 33.54 -21.24 -2.29
CA VAL A 193 34.23 -19.93 -2.27
C VAL A 193 35.46 -19.95 -3.17
N ALA A 194 36.25 -21.03 -3.10
CA ALA A 194 37.48 -21.14 -3.86
C ALA A 194 37.21 -21.31 -5.36
N LYS A 195 36.20 -22.12 -5.72
CA LYS A 195 35.82 -22.36 -7.12
C LYS A 195 34.92 -21.28 -7.70
N ARG A 196 34.31 -20.44 -6.85
CA ARG A 196 33.36 -19.38 -7.24
C ARG A 196 32.18 -19.95 -8.04
N SER A 197 31.68 -21.09 -7.58
CA SER A 197 30.66 -21.86 -8.30
C SER A 197 29.51 -22.25 -7.38
N LEU A 198 28.28 -22.14 -7.87
CA LEU A 198 27.08 -22.57 -7.17
C LEU A 198 27.10 -24.09 -6.99
N LYS A 199 27.02 -24.55 -5.74
CA LYS A 199 27.00 -25.97 -5.39
C LYS A 199 25.58 -26.48 -5.19
N ILE A 200 24.72 -25.68 -4.56
CA ILE A 200 23.32 -25.99 -4.29
C ILE A 200 22.48 -24.73 -4.50
N SER A 201 21.33 -24.85 -5.15
CA SER A 201 20.22 -23.89 -5.08
C SER A 201 18.94 -24.69 -4.80
N VAL A 202 18.25 -24.32 -3.72
CA VAL A 202 17.03 -25.00 -3.26
C VAL A 202 15.93 -23.96 -3.10
N PRO A 203 14.88 -23.98 -3.95
CA PRO A 203 13.67 -23.21 -3.71
C PRO A 203 12.88 -23.86 -2.56
N VAL A 204 12.50 -23.05 -1.56
CA VAL A 204 11.87 -23.55 -0.32
C VAL A 204 10.45 -23.01 -0.15
N THR A 205 10.25 -21.74 -0.49
CA THR A 205 9.01 -20.99 -0.24
C THR A 205 8.61 -20.17 -1.47
N TYR A 206 7.43 -19.57 -1.41
CA TYR A 206 6.88 -18.71 -2.47
C TYR A 206 7.10 -17.22 -2.21
N ASP A 207 8.07 -16.91 -1.36
CA ASP A 207 8.49 -15.56 -1.02
C ASP A 207 9.86 -15.62 -0.33
N THR A 208 10.58 -14.49 -0.29
CA THR A 208 11.97 -14.35 0.16
C THR A 208 12.23 -14.96 1.54
N LEU A 209 13.41 -15.58 1.69
CA LEU A 209 13.96 -16.12 2.94
C LEU A 209 14.82 -15.09 3.65
N TYR A 210 14.91 -15.17 4.98
CA TYR A 210 15.71 -14.25 5.80
C TYR A 210 16.65 -15.00 6.74
N GLY A 211 17.81 -14.39 7.06
CA GLY A 211 18.86 -15.00 7.85
C GLY A 211 19.53 -16.20 7.16
N ALA A 212 20.80 -16.40 7.44
CA ALA A 212 21.57 -17.55 6.98
C ALA A 212 22.54 -17.97 8.08
N ALA A 213 22.20 -19.00 8.85
CA ALA A 213 23.06 -19.47 9.93
C ALA A 213 23.59 -20.86 9.67
N TRP A 214 24.90 -21.02 9.78
CA TRP A 214 25.58 -22.31 9.69
C TRP A 214 25.55 -23.04 11.02
N SER A 215 25.35 -24.35 10.98
CA SER A 215 25.70 -25.20 12.13
C SER A 215 27.22 -25.19 12.33
N PRO A 216 27.72 -25.30 13.58
CA PRO A 216 29.16 -25.26 13.86
C PRO A 216 29.99 -26.32 13.14
N ASP A 217 29.36 -27.41 12.69
CA ASP A 217 29.99 -28.51 11.95
C ASP A 217 29.92 -28.35 10.41
N ASN A 218 29.42 -27.22 9.91
CA ASN A 218 29.23 -26.90 8.50
C ASN A 218 28.22 -27.79 7.75
N THR A 219 27.39 -28.58 8.44
CA THR A 219 26.50 -29.56 7.80
C THR A 219 25.10 -29.03 7.48
N LEU A 220 24.62 -28.03 8.23
CA LEU A 220 23.28 -27.47 8.13
C LEU A 220 23.31 -25.94 7.93
N ILE A 221 22.26 -25.44 7.29
CA ILE A 221 21.95 -23.99 7.22
C ILE A 221 20.51 -23.79 7.69
N SER A 222 20.30 -22.91 8.67
CA SER A 222 18.97 -22.47 9.13
C SER A 222 18.62 -21.08 8.61
N PHE A 223 17.33 -20.84 8.42
CA PHE A 223 16.79 -19.60 7.87
C PHE A 223 15.32 -19.41 8.25
N GLY A 224 14.91 -18.14 8.34
CA GLY A 224 13.54 -17.70 8.56
C GLY A 224 12.75 -17.52 7.26
N CYS A 225 11.43 -17.69 7.35
CA CYS A 225 10.51 -17.60 6.23
C CYS A 225 9.35 -16.62 6.52
N SER A 226 8.80 -16.02 5.46
CA SER A 226 7.61 -15.15 5.52
C SER A 226 6.28 -15.91 5.64
N ASP A 227 6.31 -17.23 5.63
CA ASP A 227 5.17 -18.11 5.96
C ASP A 227 5.12 -18.46 7.46
N ASN A 228 5.83 -17.67 8.28
CA ASN A 228 5.96 -17.81 9.74
C ASN A 228 6.72 -19.06 10.21
N THR A 229 7.46 -19.72 9.30
CA THR A 229 8.26 -20.90 9.64
C THR A 229 9.74 -20.60 9.79
N LEU A 230 10.38 -21.31 10.72
CA LEU A 230 11.83 -21.49 10.78
C LEU A 230 12.15 -22.82 10.11
N ARG A 231 13.17 -22.86 9.24
CA ARG A 231 13.57 -24.08 8.54
C ARG A 231 15.08 -24.26 8.54
N ALA A 232 15.53 -25.48 8.30
CA ALA A 232 16.94 -25.77 8.02
C ALA A 232 17.10 -26.84 6.93
N ILE A 233 18.17 -26.74 6.15
CA ILE A 233 18.55 -27.72 5.12
C ILE A 233 19.91 -28.34 5.41
N ARG A 234 20.13 -29.54 4.90
CA ARG A 234 21.44 -30.19 4.88
C ARG A 234 22.23 -29.76 3.66
N VAL A 235 23.47 -29.31 3.87
CA VAL A 235 24.36 -28.73 2.85
C VAL A 235 24.86 -29.77 1.82
N ARG A 236 24.77 -31.07 2.11
CA ARG A 236 25.23 -32.11 1.15
C ARG A 236 24.25 -32.33 0.01
N ASP A 237 22.94 -32.24 0.29
CA ASP A 237 21.89 -32.68 -0.64
C ASP A 237 20.69 -31.73 -0.71
N GLY A 238 20.72 -30.61 0.02
CA GLY A 238 19.66 -29.60 0.02
C GLY A 238 18.37 -30.04 0.71
N LYS A 239 18.34 -31.21 1.35
CA LYS A 239 17.13 -31.71 2.00
C LYS A 239 16.80 -30.90 3.24
N GLN A 240 15.53 -30.52 3.37
CA GLN A 240 14.99 -29.95 4.60
C GLN A 240 15.12 -30.97 5.75
N VAL A 241 15.61 -30.51 6.89
CA VAL A 241 15.81 -31.30 8.12
C VAL A 241 15.17 -30.68 9.36
N LEU A 242 14.65 -29.46 9.23
CA LEU A 242 13.89 -28.76 10.28
C LEU A 242 12.75 -27.99 9.62
N LEU A 243 11.54 -28.11 10.18
CA LEU A 243 10.38 -27.26 9.94
C LEU A 243 9.68 -26.92 11.25
N MET A 244 9.71 -25.63 11.62
CA MET A 244 9.11 -25.14 12.85
C MET A 244 8.15 -23.98 12.58
N GLY A 245 6.85 -24.24 12.68
CA GLY A 245 5.77 -23.24 12.57
C GLY A 245 5.44 -22.54 13.88
N GLY A 246 6.47 -22.20 14.67
CA GLY A 246 6.28 -21.67 16.01
C GLY A 246 5.90 -20.19 16.05
N HIS A 247 6.28 -19.38 15.05
CA HIS A 247 6.05 -17.92 15.02
C HIS A 247 4.65 -17.55 14.53
N ASN A 248 4.16 -16.38 14.98
CA ASN A 248 2.84 -15.85 14.58
C ASN A 248 2.92 -14.79 13.46
N ASP A 249 4.12 -14.43 13.04
CA ASP A 249 4.44 -13.50 11.96
C ASP A 249 5.84 -13.88 11.42
N TRP A 250 6.36 -13.15 10.44
CA TRP A 250 7.55 -13.54 9.69
C TRP A 250 8.77 -13.76 10.58
N VAL A 251 9.52 -14.82 10.28
CA VAL A 251 10.82 -15.09 10.90
C VAL A 251 11.87 -14.33 10.09
N LEU A 252 12.62 -13.45 10.74
CA LEU A 252 13.52 -12.50 10.10
C LEU A 252 14.99 -12.89 10.21
N ASP A 253 15.36 -13.69 11.22
CA ASP A 253 16.74 -14.13 11.38
C ASP A 253 16.85 -15.37 12.28
N SER A 254 17.97 -16.08 12.20
CA SER A 254 18.25 -17.25 13.03
C SER A 254 19.74 -17.46 13.30
N VAL A 255 20.06 -18.13 14.41
CA VAL A 255 21.42 -18.59 14.74
C VAL A 255 21.40 -19.99 15.39
N PHE A 256 22.46 -20.77 15.18
CA PHE A 256 22.65 -22.03 15.88
C PHE A 256 23.21 -21.82 17.30
N SER A 257 22.84 -22.72 18.21
CA SER A 257 23.58 -22.91 19.46
C SER A 257 25.01 -23.37 19.16
N ARG A 258 25.92 -23.14 20.11
CA ARG A 258 27.35 -23.47 19.96
C ARG A 258 27.62 -24.97 19.79
N ASP A 259 26.69 -25.82 20.25
CA ASP A 259 26.75 -27.28 20.06
C ASP A 259 26.02 -27.76 18.79
N GLY A 260 25.39 -26.86 18.03
CA GLY A 260 24.67 -27.15 16.79
C GLY A 260 23.33 -27.86 16.96
N LYS A 261 22.88 -28.14 18.20
CA LYS A 261 21.68 -28.94 18.45
C LYS A 261 20.40 -28.12 18.46
N GLN A 262 20.52 -26.80 18.56
CA GLN A 262 19.40 -25.90 18.75
C GLN A 262 19.51 -24.73 17.77
N VAL A 263 18.37 -24.18 17.38
CA VAL A 263 18.29 -22.97 16.57
C VAL A 263 17.45 -21.95 17.32
N ILE A 264 17.95 -20.71 17.34
CA ILE A 264 17.25 -19.56 17.87
C ILE A 264 16.78 -18.74 16.69
N SER A 265 15.51 -18.35 16.69
CA SER A 265 14.90 -17.55 15.63
C SER A 265 14.22 -16.32 16.21
N VAL A 266 14.21 -15.23 15.43
CA VAL A 266 13.54 -13.98 15.79
C VAL A 266 12.57 -13.56 14.70
N GLY A 267 11.54 -12.79 15.06
CA GLY A 267 10.54 -12.39 14.08
C GLY A 267 9.70 -11.18 14.43
N ARG A 268 8.85 -10.83 13.47
CA ARG A 268 7.89 -9.72 13.57
C ARG A 268 6.85 -9.91 14.68
N ASP A 269 6.65 -11.15 15.13
CA ASP A 269 5.79 -11.47 16.26
C ASP A 269 6.37 -11.02 17.62
N MET A 270 7.48 -10.27 17.58
CA MET A 270 8.14 -9.64 18.71
C MET A 270 8.88 -10.63 19.62
N THR A 271 9.08 -11.86 19.13
CA THR A 271 9.64 -12.94 19.95
C THR A 271 10.98 -13.46 19.44
N ALA A 272 11.79 -13.95 20.38
CA ALA A 272 12.90 -14.83 20.11
C ALA A 272 12.53 -16.24 20.60
N LYS A 273 12.55 -17.22 19.71
CA LYS A 273 12.16 -18.62 19.98
C LYS A 273 13.35 -19.55 19.87
N HIS A 274 13.32 -20.59 20.67
CA HIS A 274 14.41 -21.54 20.81
C HIS A 274 13.90 -22.95 20.51
N THR A 275 14.48 -23.59 19.51
CA THR A 275 14.00 -24.85 18.91
C THR A 275 15.08 -25.92 18.92
N GLU A 276 14.71 -27.16 19.25
CA GLU A 276 15.56 -28.35 19.12
C GLU A 276 15.54 -28.87 17.67
N VAL A 277 16.71 -29.05 17.05
CA VAL A 277 16.80 -29.42 15.63
C VAL A 277 16.31 -30.84 15.38
N GLU A 278 16.76 -31.80 16.18
CA GLU A 278 16.49 -33.24 15.94
C GLU A 278 15.00 -33.59 16.09
N SER A 279 14.34 -32.99 17.08
CA SER A 279 12.95 -33.29 17.40
C SER A 279 11.95 -32.30 16.81
N GLU A 280 12.44 -31.22 16.17
CA GLU A 280 11.65 -30.07 15.74
C GLU A 280 10.77 -29.50 16.87
N ARG A 281 11.21 -29.61 18.13
CA ARG A 281 10.42 -29.17 19.29
C ARG A 281 10.79 -27.75 19.67
N LEU A 282 9.76 -26.91 19.89
CA LEU A 282 9.95 -25.61 20.54
C LEU A 282 10.33 -25.84 22.00
N ILE A 283 11.56 -25.48 22.37
CA ILE A 283 12.07 -25.58 23.75
C ILE A 283 11.52 -24.45 24.60
N ASP A 284 11.66 -23.21 24.11
CA ASP A 284 11.27 -22.03 24.88
C ASP A 284 10.96 -20.82 23.99
N ASN A 285 10.17 -19.89 24.54
CA ASN A 285 10.11 -18.51 24.05
C ASN A 285 11.02 -17.67 24.96
N LEU A 286 12.21 -17.30 24.45
CA LEU A 286 13.24 -16.60 25.23
C LEU A 286 12.76 -15.24 25.72
N THR A 287 11.94 -14.57 24.91
CA THR A 287 11.31 -13.31 25.28
C THR A 287 10.15 -13.51 26.28
N SER A 288 9.76 -12.43 26.97
CA SER A 288 8.70 -12.51 27.98
C SER A 288 7.36 -12.95 27.37
N ILE A 289 6.64 -13.83 28.06
CA ILE A 289 5.27 -14.21 27.73
C ILE A 289 4.23 -13.25 28.32
N THR A 290 4.68 -12.18 28.98
CA THR A 290 3.79 -11.24 29.65
C THR A 290 3.04 -10.41 28.61
N PRO A 291 1.69 -10.41 28.61
CA PRO A 291 0.92 -9.61 27.67
C PRO A 291 1.32 -8.14 27.73
N GLY A 292 1.58 -7.54 26.56
CA GLY A 292 1.96 -6.13 26.42
C GLY A 292 3.39 -5.77 26.89
N ALA A 293 4.19 -6.74 27.34
CA ALA A 293 5.59 -6.48 27.71
C ALA A 293 6.51 -6.35 26.48
N LEU A 294 6.18 -7.06 25.40
CA LEU A 294 6.92 -7.02 24.15
C LEU A 294 6.51 -5.78 23.34
N LYS A 295 7.48 -5.16 22.67
CA LYS A 295 7.29 -3.97 21.86
C LYS A 295 8.05 -4.12 20.55
N GLY A 296 7.34 -4.14 19.43
CA GLY A 296 7.96 -4.12 18.11
C GLY A 296 8.62 -5.44 17.70
N GLY A 297 8.71 -5.69 16.39
CA GLY A 297 9.32 -6.90 15.85
C GLY A 297 10.81 -6.96 16.13
N ILE A 298 11.37 -8.16 16.22
CA ILE A 298 12.81 -8.40 16.36
C ILE A 298 13.36 -8.76 14.99
N ALA A 299 14.36 -8.00 14.52
CA ALA A 299 14.89 -8.10 13.17
C ALA A 299 16.13 -8.99 13.09
N ALA A 300 16.99 -8.96 14.11
CA ALA A 300 18.29 -9.62 14.07
C ALA A 300 18.62 -10.37 15.35
N VAL A 301 19.43 -11.43 15.21
CA VAL A 301 19.94 -12.23 16.31
C VAL A 301 21.39 -12.65 16.08
N ALA A 302 22.24 -12.50 17.09
CA ALA A 302 23.62 -12.97 17.06
C ALA A 302 23.92 -13.90 18.24
N GLY A 303 24.59 -15.02 17.97
CA GLY A 303 25.07 -15.94 19.01
C GLY A 303 26.31 -15.39 19.71
N HIS A 304 26.37 -15.50 21.04
CA HIS A 304 27.57 -15.14 21.78
C HIS A 304 28.69 -16.15 21.52
N PRO A 305 29.94 -15.74 21.20
CA PRO A 305 30.99 -16.66 20.75
C PRO A 305 31.43 -17.66 21.83
N THR A 306 31.34 -17.28 23.10
CA THR A 306 31.84 -18.08 24.24
C THR A 306 30.79 -18.47 25.29
N LYS A 307 29.51 -18.07 25.14
CA LYS A 307 28.43 -18.30 26.12
C LYS A 307 27.19 -18.82 25.42
N ASP A 308 26.33 -19.55 26.14
CA ASP A 308 25.04 -20.02 25.62
C ASP A 308 23.98 -18.91 25.73
N GLU A 309 24.21 -17.84 24.96
CA GLU A 309 23.46 -16.60 24.96
C GLU A 309 23.33 -16.05 23.54
N VAL A 310 22.30 -15.23 23.32
CA VAL A 310 22.06 -14.53 22.07
C VAL A 310 21.81 -13.05 22.33
N LEU A 311 22.32 -12.19 21.45
CA LEU A 311 21.97 -10.78 21.35
C LEU A 311 20.85 -10.63 20.34
N VAL A 312 19.84 -9.82 20.66
CA VAL A 312 18.74 -9.49 19.74
C VAL A 312 18.57 -7.99 19.61
N GLY A 313 18.09 -7.55 18.45
CA GLY A 313 17.75 -6.16 18.16
C GLY A 313 16.46 -6.05 17.33
N GLY A 314 15.67 -5.02 17.56
CA GLY A 314 14.40 -4.82 16.86
C GLY A 314 13.85 -3.40 16.90
N SER A 315 12.53 -3.26 16.69
CA SER A 315 11.86 -1.95 16.56
C SER A 315 11.77 -1.16 17.87
N ASP A 316 12.12 -1.75 19.00
CA ASP A 316 12.19 -1.01 20.26
C ASP A 316 13.48 -0.19 20.41
N GLY A 317 14.46 -0.38 19.53
CA GLY A 317 15.73 0.34 19.54
C GLY A 317 16.62 -0.02 20.72
N GLN A 318 16.41 -1.17 21.39
CA GLN A 318 17.23 -1.58 22.52
C GLN A 318 17.86 -2.96 22.29
N PRO A 319 19.19 -3.05 22.11
CA PRO A 319 19.85 -4.35 22.06
C PRO A 319 19.71 -5.07 23.41
N GLN A 320 19.44 -6.38 23.36
CA GLN A 320 19.17 -7.19 24.54
C GLN A 320 19.84 -8.56 24.44
N VAL A 321 20.43 -9.04 25.54
CA VAL A 321 21.01 -10.38 25.61
C VAL A 321 20.09 -11.32 26.35
N PHE A 322 19.82 -12.49 25.76
CA PHE A 322 19.05 -13.57 26.36
C PHE A 322 19.89 -14.83 26.54
N ARG A 323 19.75 -15.48 27.69
CA ARG A 323 20.30 -16.82 27.91
C ARG A 323 19.40 -17.89 27.31
N LEU A 324 20.00 -18.92 26.73
CA LEU A 324 19.27 -20.03 26.12
C LEU A 324 18.63 -20.95 27.17
N LYS A 325 19.35 -21.19 28.27
CA LYS A 325 18.89 -22.04 29.37
C LYS A 325 18.27 -21.21 30.48
N ARG A 326 16.96 -21.34 30.64
CA ARG A 326 16.22 -20.74 31.75
C ARG A 326 16.64 -21.34 33.09
N GLN A 327 16.79 -20.52 34.13
CA GLN A 327 17.27 -20.93 35.47
C GLN A 327 16.20 -20.86 36.57
N THR A 328 15.01 -20.35 36.27
CA THR A 328 13.88 -20.23 37.20
C THR A 328 12.59 -20.73 36.54
N ALA A 329 11.57 -21.06 37.32
CA ALA A 329 10.26 -21.40 36.77
C ALA A 329 9.66 -20.19 36.03
N ARG A 330 8.83 -20.43 35.00
CA ARG A 330 8.16 -19.37 34.26
C ARG A 330 6.96 -18.83 35.05
N LYS A 331 6.89 -17.52 35.20
CA LYS A 331 5.85 -16.75 35.89
C LYS A 331 5.43 -15.56 35.04
N ILE A 332 4.16 -15.17 35.16
CA ILE A 332 3.66 -13.98 34.49
C ILE A 332 4.34 -12.75 35.09
N GLY A 333 4.83 -11.84 34.24
CA GLY A 333 5.52 -10.62 34.66
C GLY A 333 7.03 -10.77 34.83
N ASP A 334 7.60 -11.98 34.68
CA ASP A 334 9.04 -12.18 34.68
C ASP A 334 9.66 -12.08 33.28
N ASN A 335 10.98 -11.88 33.26
CA ASN A 335 11.81 -12.06 32.07
C ASN A 335 13.17 -12.67 32.45
N ALA A 336 13.15 -13.84 33.08
CA ALA A 336 14.37 -14.44 33.66
C ALA A 336 15.43 -14.88 32.64
N ASN A 337 15.07 -14.99 31.36
CA ASN A 337 16.01 -15.27 30.29
C ASN A 337 16.84 -14.02 29.93
N LEU A 338 16.30 -12.81 30.13
CA LEU A 338 17.00 -11.56 29.86
C LEU A 338 18.20 -11.39 30.80
N VAL A 339 19.38 -11.27 30.20
CA VAL A 339 20.68 -11.11 30.86
C VAL A 339 21.00 -9.62 30.95
N ARG A 340 20.98 -8.90 29.82
CA ARG A 340 21.33 -7.48 29.75
C ARG A 340 20.46 -6.69 28.80
N LYS A 341 20.30 -5.40 29.11
CA LYS A 341 19.71 -4.36 28.26
C LYS A 341 20.75 -3.30 28.01
N PHE A 342 21.10 -3.09 26.75
CA PHE A 342 22.05 -2.07 26.35
C PHE A 342 21.38 -0.68 26.32
N PRO A 343 22.15 0.42 26.33
CA PRO A 343 21.61 1.76 26.05
C PRO A 343 20.82 1.77 24.73
N ARG A 344 19.68 2.50 24.72
CA ARG A 344 18.80 2.56 23.55
C ARG A 344 19.42 3.40 22.43
N MET A 345 19.12 3.02 21.21
CA MET A 345 19.42 3.74 19.98
C MET A 345 18.11 4.38 19.45
N PRO A 346 18.16 5.58 18.87
CA PRO A 346 17.16 6.06 17.93
C PRO A 346 16.87 5.04 16.82
N GLY A 347 15.59 4.81 16.53
CA GLY A 347 15.17 3.98 15.40
C GLY A 347 15.06 2.49 15.65
N ARG A 348 14.74 1.75 14.57
CA ARG A 348 14.67 0.29 14.57
C ARG A 348 16.07 -0.27 14.35
N ILE A 349 16.46 -1.24 15.18
CA ILE A 349 17.69 -2.00 14.96
C ILE A 349 17.46 -3.01 13.84
N TRP A 350 18.35 -3.03 12.87
CA TRP A 350 18.31 -3.92 11.71
C TRP A 350 19.28 -5.08 11.82
N ASP A 351 20.43 -4.87 12.47
CA ASP A 351 21.44 -5.90 12.64
C ASP A 351 22.21 -5.73 13.95
N VAL A 352 22.70 -6.84 14.50
CA VAL A 352 23.44 -6.93 15.75
C VAL A 352 24.56 -7.95 15.62
N SER A 353 25.70 -7.72 16.29
CA SER A 353 26.77 -8.72 16.32
C SER A 353 27.63 -8.58 17.57
N PHE A 354 28.33 -9.65 17.92
CA PHE A 354 29.40 -9.64 18.90
C PHE A 354 30.75 -9.57 18.20
N ASP A 355 31.73 -8.94 18.85
CA ASP A 355 33.11 -9.14 18.43
C ASP A 355 33.54 -10.61 18.68
N PRO A 356 34.60 -11.09 18.03
CA PRO A 356 35.04 -12.49 18.16
C PRO A 356 35.30 -12.94 19.61
N ALA A 357 35.63 -12.00 20.51
CA ALA A 357 35.86 -12.28 21.93
C ALA A 357 34.56 -12.27 22.78
N GLY A 358 33.45 -11.72 22.26
CA GLY A 358 32.19 -11.49 22.99
C GLY A 358 32.27 -10.36 24.02
N LYS A 359 33.32 -9.55 23.98
CA LYS A 359 33.56 -8.44 24.93
C LYS A 359 33.04 -7.12 24.41
N ARG A 360 32.69 -7.04 23.13
CA ARG A 360 32.00 -5.91 22.53
C ARG A 360 30.79 -6.42 21.75
N ALA A 361 29.78 -5.58 21.68
CA ALA A 361 28.64 -5.79 20.81
C ALA A 361 28.48 -4.56 19.91
N ALA A 362 27.91 -4.72 18.74
CA ALA A 362 27.51 -3.62 17.88
C ALA A 362 26.06 -3.81 17.43
N ALA A 363 25.41 -2.69 17.15
CA ALA A 363 24.09 -2.65 16.55
C ALA A 363 24.02 -1.49 15.55
N VAL A 364 23.22 -1.67 14.50
CA VAL A 364 22.88 -0.61 13.55
C VAL A 364 21.38 -0.36 13.56
N SER A 365 20.98 0.89 13.54
CA SER A 365 19.58 1.31 13.48
C SER A 365 19.34 2.35 12.41
N SER A 366 18.08 2.47 11.99
CA SER A 366 17.62 3.55 11.09
C SER A 366 16.31 4.16 11.58
N LEU A 367 16.16 5.47 11.35
CA LEU A 367 14.95 6.24 11.64
C LEU A 367 14.81 7.39 10.65
N ASN A 368 13.73 7.38 9.86
CA ASN A 368 13.34 8.49 8.98
C ASN A 368 14.46 8.91 7.99
N GLY A 369 15.17 7.95 7.39
CA GLY A 369 16.26 8.22 6.45
C GLY A 369 17.65 8.36 7.10
N ASP A 370 17.74 8.47 8.42
CA ASP A 370 19.01 8.58 9.13
C ASP A 370 19.41 7.25 9.78
N GLY A 371 20.68 6.89 9.65
CA GLY A 371 21.27 5.69 10.22
C GLY A 371 22.11 5.99 11.47
N MET A 372 22.31 4.97 12.30
CA MET A 372 23.15 5.06 13.48
C MET A 372 23.86 3.74 13.73
N VAL A 373 25.13 3.82 14.13
CA VAL A 373 25.96 2.69 14.52
C VAL A 373 26.37 2.89 15.97
N THR A 374 26.14 1.88 16.83
CA THR A 374 26.59 1.94 18.22
C THR A 374 27.42 0.72 18.57
N ILE A 375 28.58 0.96 19.17
CA ILE A 375 29.48 -0.06 19.70
C ILE A 375 29.40 -0.01 21.22
N TYR A 376 29.23 -1.17 21.85
CA TYR A 376 29.01 -1.32 23.27
C TYR A 376 30.08 -2.18 23.94
N SER A 377 30.30 -1.95 25.24
CA SER A 377 30.95 -2.93 26.09
C SER A 377 29.99 -4.09 26.36
N SER A 378 30.52 -5.30 26.31
CA SER A 378 29.78 -6.55 26.49
C SER A 378 30.49 -7.54 27.42
N ASP A 379 31.44 -7.05 28.23
CA ASP A 379 32.11 -7.86 29.26
C ASP A 379 31.29 -7.84 30.55
N TYR A 380 30.36 -8.79 30.69
CA TYR A 380 29.40 -8.86 31.79
C TYR A 380 29.30 -10.25 32.44
N ASP A 381 28.81 -10.29 33.69
CA ASP A 381 28.48 -11.50 34.41
C ASP A 381 27.03 -11.99 34.14
N SER A 382 26.89 -13.23 33.65
CA SER A 382 25.59 -13.83 33.35
C SER A 382 24.85 -14.37 34.59
N GLY A 383 25.48 -14.36 35.76
CA GLY A 383 24.90 -14.80 37.02
C GLY A 383 23.60 -14.10 37.38
N ILE A 384 22.68 -14.85 37.99
CA ILE A 384 21.46 -14.30 38.61
C ILE A 384 21.65 -14.33 40.14
N PRO A 385 21.80 -13.16 40.78
CA PRO A 385 21.83 -13.06 42.24
C PRO A 385 20.54 -13.62 42.88
N ASP A 386 20.63 -14.17 44.10
CA ASP A 386 19.49 -14.86 44.72
C ASP A 386 18.30 -13.94 45.03
N ASP A 387 18.56 -12.68 45.33
CA ASP A 387 17.52 -11.66 45.49
C ASP A 387 16.80 -11.36 44.17
N ILE A 388 17.51 -11.39 43.03
CA ILE A 388 16.90 -11.30 41.69
C ILE A 388 16.09 -12.57 41.36
N LYS A 389 16.61 -13.76 41.67
CA LYS A 389 15.86 -15.03 41.50
C LYS A 389 14.54 -15.02 42.28
N LYS A 390 14.55 -14.48 43.51
CA LYS A 390 13.33 -14.33 44.33
C LYS A 390 12.29 -13.44 43.65
N ILE A 391 12.72 -12.38 42.96
CA ILE A 391 11.82 -11.51 42.19
C ILE A 391 11.23 -12.29 41.00
N PHE A 392 12.04 -13.03 40.23
CA PHE A 392 11.55 -13.81 39.08
C PHE A 392 10.57 -14.94 39.43
N ASN A 393 10.57 -15.43 40.67
CA ASN A 393 9.65 -16.49 41.10
C ASN A 393 8.24 -15.97 41.48
N LYS A 394 7.97 -14.67 41.32
CA LYS A 394 6.69 -14.02 41.61
C LYS A 394 6.43 -12.87 40.64
N THR A 395 5.24 -12.29 40.70
CA THR A 395 4.94 -11.05 39.98
C THR A 395 5.62 -9.86 40.70
N PRO A 396 6.49 -9.10 40.02
CA PRO A 396 7.23 -8.01 40.66
C PRO A 396 6.35 -6.78 40.93
N ASN A 397 6.52 -6.17 42.10
CA ASN A 397 5.94 -4.86 42.42
C ASN A 397 6.74 -3.69 41.78
N GLY A 398 6.29 -2.45 41.95
CA GLY A 398 6.93 -1.27 41.33
C GLY A 398 8.42 -1.10 41.68
N GLY A 399 8.79 -1.25 42.95
CA GLY A 399 10.19 -1.14 43.39
C GLY A 399 11.05 -2.30 42.88
N GLU A 400 10.48 -3.50 42.82
CA GLU A 400 11.15 -4.68 42.26
C GLU A 400 11.38 -4.56 40.75
N LYS A 401 10.44 -3.96 40.01
CA LYS A 401 10.63 -3.64 38.58
C LYS A 401 11.79 -2.69 38.38
N GLN A 402 11.89 -1.62 39.18
CA GLN A 402 13.02 -0.68 39.11
C GLN A 402 14.35 -1.38 39.41
N LYS A 403 14.37 -2.28 40.39
CA LYS A 403 15.55 -3.09 40.70
C LYS A 403 15.95 -4.02 39.55
N LEU A 404 14.99 -4.63 38.86
CA LEU A 404 15.25 -5.45 37.68
C LEU A 404 15.83 -4.62 36.52
N GLU A 405 15.31 -3.42 36.26
CA GLU A 405 15.88 -2.53 35.24
C GLU A 405 17.34 -2.17 35.55
N GLY A 406 17.66 -1.88 36.82
CA GLY A 406 19.05 -1.65 37.24
C GLY A 406 19.95 -2.89 37.10
N TYR A 407 19.43 -4.09 37.40
CA TYR A 407 20.15 -5.35 37.19
C TYR A 407 20.46 -5.61 35.72
N TRP A 408 19.51 -5.36 34.82
CA TRP A 408 19.71 -5.59 33.39
C TRP A 408 20.61 -4.54 32.72
N ALA A 409 20.70 -3.32 33.25
CA ALA A 409 21.52 -2.26 32.68
C ALA A 409 23.00 -2.26 33.14
N ARG A 410 23.38 -3.13 34.09
CA ARG A 410 24.74 -3.13 34.65
C ARG A 410 25.78 -3.70 33.68
N GLU A 411 27.03 -3.23 33.78
CA GLU A 411 28.21 -3.79 33.09
C GLU A 411 28.21 -3.67 31.55
N VAL A 412 27.14 -3.15 30.97
CA VAL A 412 27.05 -2.79 29.55
C VAL A 412 26.96 -1.28 29.43
N SER A 413 27.77 -0.70 28.55
CA SER A 413 27.77 0.74 28.30
C SER A 413 28.05 1.01 26.83
N GLU A 414 27.59 2.16 26.35
CA GLU A 414 27.99 2.68 25.06
C GLU A 414 29.48 3.04 25.09
N LEU A 415 30.22 2.62 24.06
CA LEU A 415 31.63 2.98 23.85
C LEU A 415 31.73 4.07 22.79
N HIS A 416 31.05 3.86 21.67
CA HIS A 416 31.02 4.77 20.53
C HIS A 416 29.63 4.81 19.93
N SER A 417 29.21 5.99 19.48
CA SER A 417 28.00 6.18 18.71
C SER A 417 28.32 7.04 17.50
N ILE A 418 27.96 6.55 16.31
CA ILE A 418 28.27 7.18 15.04
C ILE A 418 26.97 7.43 14.28
N GLU A 419 26.66 8.70 14.05
CA GLU A 419 25.52 9.14 13.25
C GLU A 419 25.85 9.09 11.75
N MET A 420 24.90 8.61 10.94
CA MET A 420 24.98 8.54 9.48
C MET A 420 23.80 9.31 8.88
N PRO A 421 23.86 10.66 8.84
CA PRO A 421 22.75 11.47 8.38
C PRO A 421 22.46 11.24 6.88
N GLY A 422 21.19 11.11 6.54
CA GLY A 422 20.71 10.88 5.17
C GLY A 422 20.99 9.49 4.60
N VAL A 423 21.45 8.54 5.42
CA VAL A 423 21.70 7.15 5.00
C VAL A 423 21.15 6.16 6.02
N GLU A 424 20.16 5.37 5.61
CA GLU A 424 19.68 4.22 6.39
C GLU A 424 20.75 3.11 6.38
N ILE A 425 21.09 2.57 7.55
CA ILE A 425 22.06 1.47 7.73
C ILE A 425 21.31 0.20 8.15
N PHE A 426 21.60 -0.91 7.46
CA PHE A 426 20.86 -2.16 7.60
C PHE A 426 21.69 -3.34 8.11
N CYS A 427 23.01 -3.36 7.88
CA CYS A 427 23.86 -4.48 8.28
C CYS A 427 25.22 -4.07 8.83
N LEU A 428 25.83 -4.98 9.58
CA LEU A 428 27.15 -4.83 10.17
C LEU A 428 27.92 -6.16 10.20
N ALA A 429 29.26 -6.11 10.21
CA ALA A 429 30.10 -7.28 10.40
C ALA A 429 31.43 -6.92 11.08
N PHE A 430 31.79 -7.62 12.15
CA PHE A 430 33.12 -7.50 12.75
C PHE A 430 34.16 -8.25 11.92
N SER A 431 35.34 -7.66 11.75
CA SER A 431 36.49 -8.38 11.23
C SER A 431 36.88 -9.52 12.18
N PRO A 432 37.48 -10.63 11.69
CA PRO A 432 37.85 -11.76 12.54
C PRO A 432 38.85 -11.44 13.66
N ASP A 433 39.59 -10.33 13.54
CA ASP A 433 40.47 -9.82 14.60
C ASP A 433 39.78 -8.83 15.57
N GLY A 434 38.51 -8.50 15.34
CA GLY A 434 37.69 -7.60 16.15
C GLY A 434 38.11 -6.13 16.12
N ARG A 435 39.01 -5.73 15.21
CA ARG A 435 39.53 -4.35 15.15
C ARG A 435 38.70 -3.43 14.26
N ILE A 436 38.04 -3.98 13.24
CA ILE A 436 37.25 -3.24 12.26
C ILE A 436 35.80 -3.71 12.33
N LEU A 437 34.87 -2.77 12.23
CA LEU A 437 33.45 -3.02 12.03
C LEU A 437 33.06 -2.47 10.65
N ALA A 438 32.66 -3.35 9.73
CA ALA A 438 32.07 -2.94 8.46
C ALA A 438 30.57 -2.69 8.66
N VAL A 439 30.04 -1.61 8.08
CA VAL A 439 28.60 -1.29 8.07
C VAL A 439 28.17 -0.81 6.69
N ALA A 440 26.93 -1.09 6.30
CA ALA A 440 26.36 -0.67 5.03
C ALA A 440 24.82 -0.61 5.08
N GLY A 441 24.21 0.01 4.07
CA GLY A 441 22.76 0.10 3.98
C GLY A 441 22.25 0.61 2.64
N ALA A 442 21.31 1.56 2.67
CA ALA A 442 20.52 1.98 1.52
C ALA A 442 21.33 2.58 0.35
N ASP A 443 22.48 3.17 0.63
CA ASP A 443 23.34 3.85 -0.35
C ASP A 443 24.40 2.94 -0.99
N GLY A 444 24.37 1.64 -0.67
CA GLY A 444 25.31 0.64 -1.18
C GLY A 444 26.78 0.87 -0.81
N THR A 445 27.07 1.78 0.13
CA THR A 445 28.43 2.13 0.55
C THR A 445 28.82 1.38 1.81
N VAL A 446 29.93 0.65 1.72
CA VAL A 446 30.54 -0.04 2.86
C VAL A 446 31.49 0.91 3.59
N ARG A 447 31.27 1.07 4.89
CA ARG A 447 32.06 1.93 5.78
C ARG A 447 32.80 1.07 6.79
N PHE A 448 34.09 1.29 6.94
CA PHE A 448 34.97 0.52 7.83
C PHE A 448 35.34 1.36 9.05
N ILE A 449 34.82 0.98 10.21
CA ILE A 449 34.96 1.71 11.46
C ILE A 449 36.03 1.03 12.31
N GLU A 450 37.02 1.78 12.78
CA GLU A 450 37.96 1.29 13.78
C GLU A 450 37.25 1.17 15.14
N VAL A 451 37.10 -0.06 15.64
CA VAL A 451 36.30 -0.37 16.83
C VAL A 451 36.83 0.33 18.09
N ALA A 452 38.15 0.55 18.16
CA ALA A 452 38.78 1.19 19.31
C ALA A 452 38.44 2.69 19.42
N SER A 453 38.32 3.39 18.30
CA SER A 453 38.14 4.85 18.26
C SER A 453 36.74 5.30 17.81
N GLY A 454 35.95 4.39 17.20
CA GLY A 454 34.68 4.73 16.58
C GLY A 454 34.83 5.52 15.27
N LYS A 455 36.05 5.70 14.76
CA LYS A 455 36.29 6.50 13.56
C LYS A 455 36.10 5.69 12.28
N VAL A 456 35.36 6.24 11.32
CA VAL A 456 35.33 5.73 9.94
C VAL A 456 36.72 5.93 9.30
N THR A 457 37.36 4.83 8.92
CA THR A 457 38.72 4.81 8.37
C THR A 457 38.76 4.69 6.86
N ARG A 458 37.71 4.10 6.26
CA ARG A 458 37.57 3.87 4.82
C ARG A 458 36.10 3.77 4.45
N GLU A 459 35.75 4.25 3.27
CA GLU A 459 34.45 4.07 2.64
C GLU A 459 34.66 3.60 1.20
N ALA A 460 33.81 2.69 0.73
CA ALA A 460 33.84 2.22 -0.66
C ALA A 460 32.45 1.75 -1.09
N VAL A 461 32.01 2.17 -2.28
CA VAL A 461 30.81 1.62 -2.91
C VAL A 461 31.07 0.14 -3.22
N ALA A 462 30.12 -0.73 -2.89
CA ALA A 462 30.27 -2.18 -3.01
C ALA A 462 30.47 -2.64 -4.47
N VAL A 463 29.86 -1.92 -5.42
CA VAL A 463 29.80 -2.24 -6.84
C VAL A 463 30.39 -1.12 -7.69
N LYS A 464 30.76 -1.45 -8.92
CA LYS A 464 31.09 -0.45 -9.93
C LYS A 464 29.79 0.06 -10.57
N ILE A 465 29.59 1.37 -10.56
CA ILE A 465 28.48 2.03 -11.25
C ILE A 465 28.96 2.36 -12.68
N GLU A 466 28.24 1.86 -13.69
CA GLU A 466 28.59 2.04 -15.10
C GLU A 466 27.44 2.74 -15.84
N GLY A 467 27.53 4.06 -16.03
CA GLY A 467 26.69 4.86 -16.94
C GLY A 467 25.63 5.76 -16.26
N GLU A 468 25.17 6.78 -17.01
CA GLU A 468 24.07 7.71 -16.65
C GLU A 468 22.67 7.10 -16.84
N VAL A 469 22.57 5.80 -17.14
CA VAL A 469 21.36 5.20 -17.72
C VAL A 469 20.53 4.52 -16.65
N ILE A 470 19.81 5.30 -15.84
CA ILE A 470 18.48 4.82 -15.40
C ILE A 470 17.68 4.80 -16.69
N ALA A 471 17.40 3.61 -17.23
CA ALA A 471 16.73 3.42 -18.52
C ALA A 471 15.71 4.53 -18.77
N ASP A 472 15.92 5.27 -19.87
CA ASP A 472 15.11 6.43 -20.27
C ASP A 472 13.64 6.15 -19.96
N SER A 473 12.99 7.11 -19.30
CA SER A 473 11.54 7.14 -19.19
C SER A 473 10.96 6.74 -20.53
N VAL A 474 10.12 5.70 -20.56
CA VAL A 474 9.43 5.21 -21.77
C VAL A 474 9.09 6.40 -22.67
N SER A 475 9.61 6.37 -23.90
CA SER A 475 9.54 7.51 -24.84
C SER A 475 8.13 8.11 -24.89
N GLU A 476 7.99 9.43 -25.04
CA GLU A 476 6.67 10.10 -25.00
C GLU A 476 5.63 9.51 -25.96
N GLY A 477 6.06 8.83 -27.04
CA GLY A 477 5.20 8.13 -28.00
C GLY A 477 4.64 6.79 -27.54
N GLU A 478 5.14 6.21 -26.44
CA GLU A 478 4.81 4.86 -25.93
C GLU A 478 4.07 4.88 -24.59
N LYS A 479 3.80 6.07 -24.02
CA LYS A 479 3.03 6.21 -22.78
C LYS A 479 1.60 5.71 -23.01
N LYS A 480 1.34 4.45 -22.63
CA LYS A 480 -0.02 3.89 -22.62
C LYS A 480 -0.91 4.77 -21.75
N ARG A 481 -2.09 5.11 -22.28
CA ARG A 481 -3.13 5.83 -21.50
C ARG A 481 -3.37 5.05 -20.22
N LEU A 482 -3.57 5.78 -19.11
CA LEU A 482 -3.93 5.21 -17.81
C LEU A 482 -5.05 4.16 -17.98
N ASN A 483 -4.70 2.87 -17.97
CA ASN A 483 -5.69 1.82 -18.00
C ASN A 483 -6.21 1.61 -16.58
N ARG A 484 -7.16 2.44 -16.19
CA ARG A 484 -7.99 2.15 -15.04
C ARG A 484 -9.05 1.14 -15.48
N LYS A 485 -8.69 -0.14 -15.64
CA LYS A 485 -9.66 -1.24 -15.85
C LYS A 485 -10.82 -1.22 -14.83
N ARG A 486 -10.64 -0.56 -13.68
CA ARG A 486 -11.61 -0.49 -12.58
C ARG A 486 -12.30 0.85 -12.40
N GLY A 487 -11.89 1.91 -13.11
CA GLY A 487 -12.52 3.21 -12.95
C GLY A 487 -13.92 3.20 -13.56
N LYS A 488 -14.97 3.62 -12.82
CA LYS A 488 -16.26 3.88 -13.46
C LYS A 488 -16.03 4.97 -14.49
N ARG A 489 -16.27 4.69 -15.76
CA ARG A 489 -16.28 5.69 -16.83
C ARG A 489 -17.69 5.76 -17.37
N ALA A 490 -18.31 6.93 -17.27
CA ALA A 490 -19.60 7.14 -17.89
C ALA A 490 -19.43 7.19 -19.40
N GLU A 491 -20.34 6.52 -20.12
CA GLU A 491 -20.50 6.72 -21.56
C GLU A 491 -20.93 8.16 -21.83
N ILE A 492 -20.42 8.73 -22.92
CA ILE A 492 -20.82 10.07 -23.35
C ILE A 492 -22.09 9.89 -24.18
N SER A 493 -23.24 10.20 -23.60
CA SER A 493 -24.56 9.97 -24.20
C SER A 493 -25.43 11.21 -24.20
N GLU A 494 -24.83 12.38 -23.99
CA GLU A 494 -25.54 13.65 -23.87
C GLU A 494 -26.06 14.17 -25.22
N ARG A 495 -27.14 14.96 -25.17
CA ARG A 495 -27.72 15.63 -26.34
C ARG A 495 -26.72 16.60 -26.96
N THR A 496 -26.54 16.52 -28.28
CA THR A 496 -25.77 17.50 -29.04
C THR A 496 -26.49 18.84 -29.11
N ILE A 497 -25.82 19.92 -28.72
CA ILE A 497 -26.38 21.28 -28.74
C ILE A 497 -26.14 21.94 -30.10
N SER A 498 -27.19 22.44 -30.74
CA SER A 498 -27.05 23.14 -32.03
C SER A 498 -26.42 24.53 -31.86
N PRO A 499 -25.51 24.96 -32.75
CA PRO A 499 -24.95 26.32 -32.71
C PRO A 499 -26.00 27.44 -32.68
N ASN A 500 -27.19 27.19 -33.25
CA ASN A 500 -28.28 28.18 -33.28
C ASN A 500 -28.96 28.38 -31.92
N GLU A 501 -28.82 27.43 -30.99
CA GLU A 501 -29.37 27.50 -29.64
C GLU A 501 -28.47 28.32 -28.69
N ILE A 502 -27.20 28.52 -29.06
CA ILE A 502 -26.17 29.12 -28.22
C ILE A 502 -26.16 30.64 -28.42
N SER A 503 -26.10 31.38 -27.32
CA SER A 503 -25.90 32.84 -27.30
C SER A 503 -24.44 33.22 -27.02
N ALA A 504 -23.75 32.46 -26.17
CA ALA A 504 -22.34 32.66 -25.86
C ALA A 504 -21.70 31.37 -25.32
N LEU A 505 -20.38 31.25 -25.43
CA LEU A 505 -19.57 30.24 -24.75
C LEU A 505 -18.77 30.89 -23.61
N VAL A 506 -18.60 30.15 -22.51
CA VAL A 506 -17.75 30.53 -21.38
C VAL A 506 -16.74 29.41 -21.16
N LEU A 507 -15.46 29.75 -21.10
CA LEU A 507 -14.37 28.81 -20.83
C LEU A 507 -13.80 29.11 -19.43
N ASP A 508 -13.77 28.09 -18.57
CA ASP A 508 -13.13 28.14 -17.25
C ASP A 508 -12.01 27.09 -17.17
N PRO A 509 -10.80 27.44 -16.68
CA PRO A 509 -10.36 28.79 -16.31
C PRO A 509 -10.04 29.67 -17.52
N ALA A 510 -10.19 30.99 -17.38
CA ALA A 510 -9.83 31.95 -18.43
C ALA A 510 -8.31 32.08 -18.68
N GLU A 511 -7.50 31.59 -17.75
CA GLU A 511 -6.05 31.51 -17.84
C GLU A 511 -5.55 30.15 -17.35
N ILE A 512 -4.67 29.52 -18.14
CA ILE A 512 -4.09 28.22 -17.89
C ILE A 512 -2.57 28.40 -17.81
N VAL A 513 -1.98 28.07 -16.67
CA VAL A 513 -0.54 28.17 -16.42
C VAL A 513 0.00 26.80 -16.03
N LEU A 514 0.88 26.24 -16.87
CA LEU A 514 1.49 24.92 -16.68
C LEU A 514 3.00 25.10 -16.59
N THR A 515 3.58 24.82 -15.42
CA THR A 515 4.98 25.15 -15.11
C THR A 515 5.88 23.94 -14.88
N LYS A 516 5.34 22.72 -15.04
CA LYS A 516 6.06 21.45 -14.86
C LYS A 516 5.53 20.40 -15.85
N PRO A 517 6.33 19.35 -16.15
CA PRO A 517 5.92 18.31 -17.11
C PRO A 517 4.67 17.53 -16.67
N ASN A 518 4.47 17.34 -15.35
CA ASN A 518 3.34 16.60 -14.79
C ASN A 518 2.12 17.49 -14.45
N HIS A 519 2.16 18.79 -14.73
CA HIS A 519 1.00 19.67 -14.53
C HIS A 519 -0.08 19.42 -15.57
N TYR A 520 -1.33 19.62 -15.18
CA TYR A 520 -2.46 19.66 -16.10
C TYR A 520 -3.48 20.70 -15.62
N ALA A 521 -4.40 21.06 -16.51
CA ALA A 521 -5.59 21.82 -16.15
C ALA A 521 -6.83 21.13 -16.72
N GLN A 522 -7.89 21.02 -15.92
CA GLN A 522 -9.21 20.65 -16.42
C GLN A 522 -9.90 21.93 -16.90
N ILE A 523 -10.32 21.98 -18.16
CA ILE A 523 -11.17 23.05 -18.67
C ILE A 523 -12.65 22.63 -18.61
N LEU A 524 -13.52 23.63 -18.44
CA LEU A 524 -14.96 23.50 -18.54
C LEU A 524 -15.43 24.53 -19.57
N VAL A 525 -16.16 24.08 -20.60
CA VAL A 525 -16.81 24.98 -21.56
C VAL A 525 -18.32 24.93 -21.36
N THR A 526 -18.89 26.04 -20.95
CA THR A 526 -20.34 26.18 -20.72
C THR A 526 -20.97 26.99 -21.85
N ALA A 527 -21.98 26.44 -22.52
CA ALA A 527 -22.83 27.19 -23.43
C ALA A 527 -23.93 27.91 -22.64
N ARG A 528 -24.10 29.21 -22.88
CA ARG A 528 -25.32 29.94 -22.53
C ARG A 528 -26.30 29.79 -23.69
N LEU A 529 -27.49 29.29 -23.40
CA LEU A 529 -28.54 29.14 -24.39
C LEU A 529 -29.30 30.45 -24.57
N LYS A 530 -29.91 30.67 -25.73
CA LYS A 530 -30.79 31.81 -26.00
C LYS A 530 -32.03 31.82 -25.10
N THR A 531 -32.43 30.66 -24.59
CA THR A 531 -33.50 30.49 -23.60
C THR A 531 -33.09 30.91 -22.17
N GLY A 532 -31.82 31.31 -21.96
CA GLY A 532 -31.27 31.69 -20.65
C GLY A 532 -30.66 30.52 -19.86
N GLY A 533 -30.84 29.28 -20.32
CA GLY A 533 -30.23 28.09 -19.70
C GLY A 533 -28.71 28.01 -19.88
N ARG A 534 -28.07 27.12 -19.12
CA ARG A 534 -26.64 26.79 -19.26
C ARG A 534 -26.48 25.29 -19.46
N VAL A 535 -25.54 24.90 -20.32
CA VAL A 535 -25.23 23.49 -20.60
C VAL A 535 -23.72 23.32 -20.69
N ASP A 536 -23.20 22.26 -20.08
CA ASP A 536 -21.81 21.86 -20.27
C ASP A 536 -21.64 21.30 -21.68
N VAL A 537 -20.76 21.92 -22.47
CA VAL A 537 -20.44 21.54 -23.85
C VAL A 537 -18.95 21.22 -24.00
N THR A 538 -18.24 20.96 -22.90
CA THR A 538 -16.79 20.67 -22.88
C THR A 538 -16.42 19.53 -23.84
N ARG A 539 -17.28 18.52 -23.96
CA ARG A 539 -17.08 17.34 -24.82
C ARG A 539 -17.56 17.55 -26.25
N GLN A 540 -18.21 18.69 -26.55
CA GLN A 540 -18.83 18.98 -27.85
C GLN A 540 -18.09 20.09 -28.63
N VAL A 541 -17.16 20.79 -27.98
CA VAL A 541 -16.39 21.87 -28.61
C VAL A 541 -15.24 21.32 -29.46
N PHE A 542 -15.00 21.97 -30.59
CA PHE A 542 -13.72 21.83 -31.27
C PHE A 542 -12.69 22.71 -30.56
N THR A 543 -11.51 22.16 -30.27
CA THR A 543 -10.46 22.86 -29.53
C THR A 543 -9.22 23.07 -30.40
N GLU A 544 -8.65 24.27 -30.34
CA GLU A 544 -7.43 24.65 -31.03
C GLU A 544 -6.45 25.23 -30.01
N VAL A 545 -5.23 24.71 -29.99
CA VAL A 545 -4.16 25.20 -29.13
C VAL A 545 -3.13 25.89 -29.99
N SER A 546 -2.86 27.15 -29.67
CA SER A 546 -1.87 27.97 -30.36
C SER A 546 -0.54 27.24 -30.41
N GLY A 547 0.01 27.12 -31.63
CA GLY A 547 1.29 26.50 -31.89
C GLY A 547 1.52 25.30 -31.00
N GLY A 548 0.65 24.28 -31.02
CA GLY A 548 0.81 22.98 -30.32
C GLY A 548 1.46 23.02 -28.94
N LEU A 549 1.14 24.02 -28.10
CA LEU A 549 1.74 24.20 -26.77
C LEU A 549 1.30 23.11 -25.78
N ALA A 550 0.12 22.53 -26.00
CA ALA A 550 -0.51 21.57 -25.12
C ALA A 550 -1.40 20.58 -25.90
N ALA A 551 -1.54 19.37 -25.38
CA ALA A 551 -2.52 18.39 -25.80
C ALA A 551 -3.81 18.58 -24.99
N ILE A 552 -4.96 18.33 -25.60
CA ILE A 552 -6.26 18.35 -24.93
C ILE A 552 -7.01 17.06 -25.17
N THR A 553 -7.57 16.49 -24.10
CA THR A 553 -8.44 15.31 -24.19
C THR A 553 -9.87 15.71 -24.55
N GLU A 554 -10.66 14.76 -25.05
CA GLU A 554 -12.09 14.94 -25.32
C GLU A 554 -12.88 15.47 -24.12
N ARG A 555 -12.43 15.17 -22.89
CA ARG A 555 -13.05 15.66 -21.65
C ARG A 555 -12.48 16.99 -21.17
N GLY A 556 -11.66 17.67 -21.96
CA GLY A 556 -11.14 19.00 -21.62
C GLY A 556 -9.93 18.98 -20.68
N GLN A 557 -9.17 17.88 -20.59
CA GLN A 557 -7.91 17.93 -19.85
C GLN A 557 -6.80 18.46 -20.75
N VAL A 558 -6.15 19.55 -20.34
CA VAL A 558 -5.01 20.19 -21.00
C VAL A 558 -3.70 19.75 -20.36
N LYS A 559 -2.78 19.21 -21.14
CA LYS A 559 -1.43 18.78 -20.73
C LYS A 559 -0.35 19.48 -21.54
N PRO A 560 0.76 19.90 -20.94
CA PRO A 560 1.78 20.65 -21.65
C PRO A 560 2.53 19.75 -22.65
N LEU A 561 2.96 20.32 -23.77
CA LEU A 561 3.80 19.65 -24.78
C LEU A 561 5.08 20.42 -25.09
N ARG A 562 5.03 21.76 -25.05
CA ARG A 562 6.21 22.60 -25.24
C ARG A 562 6.04 23.94 -24.53
N ASP A 563 7.16 24.56 -24.22
CA ASP A 563 7.21 25.88 -23.63
C ASP A 563 6.73 26.97 -24.60
N GLY A 564 6.06 27.98 -24.06
CA GLY A 564 5.61 29.16 -24.78
C GLY A 564 4.33 29.76 -24.23
N GLU A 565 3.91 30.87 -24.83
CA GLU A 565 2.68 31.59 -24.51
C GLU A 565 1.77 31.65 -25.73
N GLY A 566 0.47 31.50 -25.53
CA GLY A 566 -0.53 31.51 -26.59
C GLY A 566 -1.96 31.45 -26.05
N VAL A 567 -2.88 30.97 -26.87
CA VAL A 567 -4.29 30.79 -26.50
C VAL A 567 -4.78 29.36 -26.76
N LEU A 568 -5.69 28.91 -25.90
CA LEU A 568 -6.55 27.76 -26.14
C LEU A 568 -7.93 28.30 -26.57
N ALA A 569 -8.35 27.98 -27.78
CA ALA A 569 -9.65 28.34 -28.31
C ALA A 569 -10.60 27.14 -28.27
N ALA A 570 -11.85 27.37 -27.88
CA ALA A 570 -12.94 26.41 -27.97
C ALA A 570 -14.07 26.99 -28.85
N ARG A 571 -14.59 26.18 -29.79
CA ARG A 571 -15.63 26.62 -30.73
C ARG A 571 -16.72 25.59 -30.98
N ILE A 572 -17.95 26.09 -31.16
CA ILE A 572 -19.10 25.35 -31.69
C ILE A 572 -19.72 26.21 -32.80
N GLY A 573 -19.73 25.70 -34.04
CA GLY A 573 -20.10 26.49 -35.21
C GLY A 573 -19.20 27.73 -35.34
N GLY A 574 -19.82 28.91 -35.47
CA GLY A 574 -19.12 30.20 -35.55
C GLY A 574 -18.84 30.88 -34.21
N ILE A 575 -19.29 30.31 -33.08
CA ILE A 575 -19.12 30.91 -31.74
C ILE A 575 -17.81 30.40 -31.15
N LYS A 576 -16.94 31.33 -30.74
CA LYS A 576 -15.60 31.05 -30.23
C LYS A 576 -15.39 31.71 -28.86
N VAL A 577 -14.66 31.03 -27.98
CA VAL A 577 -14.14 31.58 -26.72
C VAL A 577 -12.68 31.17 -26.57
N GLU A 578 -11.87 32.00 -25.91
CA GLU A 578 -10.43 31.79 -25.75
C GLU A 578 -10.02 31.91 -24.29
N ALA A 579 -9.02 31.12 -23.90
CA ALA A 579 -8.29 31.24 -22.65
C ALA A 579 -6.80 31.47 -22.93
N ARG A 580 -6.15 32.26 -22.08
CA ARG A 580 -4.69 32.44 -22.15
C ARG A 580 -4.01 31.15 -21.70
N LEU A 581 -2.96 30.74 -22.41
CA LEU A 581 -2.18 29.55 -22.11
C LEU A 581 -0.71 29.93 -21.99
N LYS A 582 -0.11 29.63 -20.84
CA LYS A 582 1.32 29.76 -20.58
C LYS A 582 1.89 28.42 -20.16
N VAL A 583 2.90 27.96 -20.87
CA VAL A 583 3.59 26.70 -20.62
C VAL A 583 5.08 26.98 -20.44
N THR A 584 5.68 26.46 -19.37
CA THR A 584 7.12 26.62 -19.07
C THR A 584 7.68 25.37 -18.42
N ASN A 585 8.96 25.09 -18.64
CA ASN A 585 9.72 23.98 -18.03
C ASN A 585 9.17 22.57 -18.34
N VAL A 586 8.70 22.33 -19.56
CA VAL A 586 8.20 21.00 -19.95
C VAL A 586 9.32 19.96 -20.07
N HIS A 587 10.56 20.40 -20.30
CA HIS A 587 11.73 19.53 -20.42
C HIS A 587 12.61 19.50 -19.17
N SER A 588 12.20 20.15 -18.07
CA SER A 588 12.95 20.07 -16.82
C SER A 588 12.81 18.69 -16.18
N ALA A 589 13.87 18.16 -15.58
CA ALA A 589 13.80 16.95 -14.76
C ALA A 589 12.72 17.11 -13.68
N PHE A 590 11.77 16.17 -13.66
CA PHE A 590 10.72 16.13 -12.65
C PHE A 590 11.16 15.20 -11.52
N ALA A 591 11.39 15.76 -10.34
CA ALA A 591 11.62 15.00 -9.10
C ALA A 591 10.32 15.01 -8.29
N PRO A 592 9.53 13.92 -8.28
CA PRO A 592 8.28 13.86 -7.52
C PRO A 592 8.55 13.89 -6.01
N ASP A 593 7.73 14.65 -5.29
CA ASP A 593 7.72 14.65 -3.83
C ASP A 593 6.66 13.68 -3.30
N TYR A 594 6.94 13.02 -2.16
CA TYR A 594 6.00 12.07 -1.59
C TYR A 594 4.66 12.73 -1.23
N VAL A 595 4.70 13.87 -0.53
CA VAL A 595 3.48 14.53 -0.04
C VAL A 595 2.65 15.08 -1.20
N ARG A 596 3.27 15.76 -2.16
CA ARG A 596 2.55 16.50 -3.22
C ARG A 596 2.19 15.67 -4.45
N ASP A 597 2.96 14.65 -4.79
CA ASP A 597 2.83 13.93 -6.05
C ASP A 597 2.53 12.44 -5.87
N VAL A 598 3.26 11.76 -4.99
CA VAL A 598 3.15 10.28 -4.84
C VAL A 598 1.95 9.87 -4.00
N LYS A 599 1.77 10.48 -2.82
CA LYS A 599 0.68 10.15 -1.89
C LYS A 599 -0.71 10.30 -2.53
N PRO A 600 -1.05 11.41 -3.23
CA PRO A 600 -2.32 11.50 -3.97
C PRO A 600 -2.53 10.36 -4.97
N VAL A 601 -1.47 9.92 -5.64
CA VAL A 601 -1.49 8.83 -6.61
C VAL A 601 -1.74 7.49 -5.91
N ILE A 602 -1.02 7.20 -4.82
CA ILE A 602 -1.22 6.01 -3.98
C ILE A 602 -2.67 5.95 -3.47
N SER A 603 -3.18 7.06 -2.94
CA SER A 603 -4.56 7.15 -2.46
C SER A 603 -5.56 6.95 -3.59
N ARG A 604 -5.31 7.54 -4.76
CA ARG A 604 -6.22 7.43 -5.91
C ARG A 604 -6.26 6.00 -6.47
N MET A 605 -5.15 5.27 -6.40
CA MET A 605 -5.09 3.84 -6.73
C MET A 605 -5.73 2.96 -5.64
N GLY A 606 -6.01 3.49 -4.45
CA GLY A 606 -6.66 2.81 -3.34
C GLY A 606 -5.72 1.93 -2.50
N CYS A 607 -4.41 2.06 -2.67
CA CYS A 607 -3.41 1.24 -1.97
C CYS A 607 -3.45 1.43 -0.45
N ASP A 608 -3.68 2.66 0.00
CA ASP A 608 -3.76 3.09 1.41
C ASP A 608 -5.20 3.10 1.97
N ALA A 609 -6.15 2.48 1.27
CA ALA A 609 -7.53 2.39 1.72
C ALA A 609 -7.66 1.42 2.92
N GLY A 610 -8.70 1.62 3.74
CA GLY A 610 -8.98 0.77 4.91
C GLY A 610 -9.30 -0.70 4.57
N THR A 611 -9.58 -1.00 3.30
CA THR A 611 -9.76 -2.36 2.78
C THR A 611 -8.44 -3.02 2.33
N CYS A 612 -7.38 -2.23 2.13
CA CYS A 612 -6.05 -2.64 1.66
C CYS A 612 -4.96 -2.36 2.70
N HIS A 613 -3.86 -1.69 2.34
CA HIS A 613 -2.71 -1.49 3.25
C HIS A 613 -2.96 -0.43 4.31
N GLY A 614 -3.98 0.43 4.16
CA GLY A 614 -4.47 1.33 5.21
C GLY A 614 -5.38 0.67 6.24
N ALA A 615 -5.59 -0.65 6.16
CA ALA A 615 -6.29 -1.41 7.20
C ALA A 615 -5.51 -1.37 8.53
N LYS A 616 -6.22 -1.58 9.65
CA LYS A 616 -5.63 -1.56 11.00
C LYS A 616 -4.35 -2.40 11.12
N ASP A 617 -4.34 -3.59 10.51
CA ASP A 617 -3.22 -4.53 10.58
C ASP A 617 -2.41 -4.58 9.26
N GLY A 618 -2.73 -3.72 8.28
CA GLY A 618 -2.18 -3.80 6.93
C GLY A 618 -2.55 -5.10 6.20
N LYS A 619 -1.72 -5.51 5.23
CA LYS A 619 -1.88 -6.77 4.47
C LYS A 619 -0.51 -7.40 4.18
N ASN A 620 -0.38 -8.70 4.45
CA ASN A 620 0.82 -9.52 4.16
C ASN A 620 2.14 -8.86 4.59
N GLY A 621 2.21 -8.39 5.83
CA GLY A 621 3.40 -7.74 6.38
C GLY A 621 3.67 -6.32 5.87
N PHE A 622 2.75 -5.69 5.12
CA PHE A 622 2.90 -4.31 4.65
C PHE A 622 1.70 -3.45 5.06
N LYS A 623 1.98 -2.30 5.69
CA LYS A 623 0.99 -1.41 6.26
C LYS A 623 1.33 0.05 5.91
N LEU A 624 0.29 0.79 5.53
CA LEU A 624 0.31 2.22 5.31
C LEU A 624 -0.65 2.90 6.28
N SER A 625 -0.49 4.20 6.46
CA SER A 625 -1.46 5.04 7.13
C SER A 625 -2.76 5.08 6.32
N LEU A 626 -3.90 5.14 7.02
CA LEU A 626 -5.20 5.18 6.36
C LEU A 626 -5.29 6.46 5.51
N ARG A 627 -5.46 6.32 4.18
CA ARG A 627 -5.59 7.45 3.24
C ARG A 627 -4.40 8.43 3.27
N GLY A 628 -3.21 7.98 3.64
CA GLY A 628 -1.99 8.79 3.63
C GLY A 628 -1.92 9.86 4.74
N TYR A 629 -2.58 9.65 5.88
CA TYR A 629 -2.59 10.63 6.97
C TYR A 629 -1.25 10.82 7.69
N ASP A 630 -0.31 9.89 7.56
CA ASP A 630 1.03 9.97 8.17
C ASP A 630 2.11 9.68 7.11
N PRO A 631 2.63 10.73 6.43
CA PRO A 631 3.63 10.58 5.38
C PRO A 631 4.93 9.93 5.86
N ILE A 632 5.38 10.23 7.08
CA ILE A 632 6.62 9.68 7.64
C ILE A 632 6.44 8.18 7.90
N PHE A 633 5.29 7.76 8.43
CA PHE A 633 4.96 6.34 8.58
C PHE A 633 4.91 5.62 7.23
N ASP A 634 4.29 6.22 6.22
CA ASP A 634 4.16 5.60 4.91
C ASP A 634 5.51 5.42 4.19
N VAL A 635 6.34 6.48 4.16
CA VAL A 635 7.64 6.45 3.48
C VAL A 635 8.55 5.41 4.11
N ARG A 636 8.60 5.34 5.45
CA ARG A 636 9.32 4.26 6.16
C ARG A 636 8.83 2.87 5.76
N GLY A 637 7.52 2.69 5.63
CA GLY A 637 6.93 1.44 5.13
C GLY A 637 7.43 1.03 3.74
N PHE A 638 7.90 1.99 2.93
CA PHE A 638 8.51 1.74 1.62
C PHE A 638 10.04 1.62 1.68
N SER A 639 10.73 2.55 2.35
CA SER A 639 12.18 2.74 2.29
C SER A 639 12.96 1.88 3.29
N ASP A 640 12.54 1.82 4.55
CA ASP A 640 13.29 1.14 5.60
C ASP A 640 12.70 -0.23 5.98
N ASP A 641 11.38 -0.43 5.88
CA ASP A 641 10.77 -1.65 6.41
C ASP A 641 11.26 -2.91 5.67
N ILE A 642 11.88 -3.82 6.44
CA ILE A 642 12.58 -5.00 5.95
C ILE A 642 13.70 -4.60 4.98
N SER A 643 14.53 -3.63 5.37
CA SER A 643 15.71 -3.14 4.65
C SER A 643 15.41 -2.61 3.24
N GLY A 644 14.24 -1.99 3.04
CA GLY A 644 13.81 -1.47 1.73
C GLY A 644 13.20 -2.50 0.79
N ARG A 645 12.41 -3.44 1.31
CA ARG A 645 11.82 -4.54 0.52
C ARG A 645 10.92 -4.10 -0.64
N ARG A 646 10.43 -2.87 -0.60
CA ARG A 646 9.38 -2.39 -1.52
C ARG A 646 9.91 -1.54 -2.66
N VAL A 647 11.12 -1.01 -2.50
CA VAL A 647 11.79 -0.10 -3.42
C VAL A 647 13.15 -0.66 -3.81
N ASN A 648 13.57 -0.43 -5.04
CA ASN A 648 14.90 -0.77 -5.53
C ASN A 648 15.44 0.45 -6.28
N TYR A 649 16.36 1.18 -5.65
CA TYR A 649 16.91 2.41 -6.22
C TYR A 649 17.78 2.15 -7.46
N ALA A 650 18.53 1.05 -7.45
CA ALA A 650 19.39 0.64 -8.56
C ALA A 650 18.60 0.11 -9.78
N SER A 651 17.42 -0.46 -9.55
CA SER A 651 16.49 -0.90 -10.60
C SER A 651 15.04 -0.54 -10.23
N PRO A 652 14.61 0.72 -10.42
CA PRO A 652 13.29 1.20 -10.00
C PRO A 652 12.14 0.35 -10.53
N ASP A 653 12.23 -0.12 -11.77
CA ASP A 653 11.19 -0.94 -12.42
C ASP A 653 11.00 -2.32 -11.76
N ASP A 654 12.03 -2.84 -11.09
CA ASP A 654 12.00 -4.09 -10.32
C ASP A 654 11.52 -3.87 -8.87
N SER A 655 11.16 -2.64 -8.48
CA SER A 655 10.59 -2.35 -7.17
C SER A 655 9.28 -3.11 -6.95
N LEU A 656 9.21 -3.89 -5.87
CA LEU A 656 8.04 -4.72 -5.58
C LEU A 656 6.72 -3.92 -5.54
N MET A 657 6.74 -2.67 -5.06
CA MET A 657 5.53 -1.84 -5.05
C MET A 657 4.99 -1.58 -6.47
N LEU A 658 5.87 -1.37 -7.46
CA LEU A 658 5.49 -1.22 -8.87
C LEU A 658 5.08 -2.57 -9.48
N LEU A 659 5.80 -3.64 -9.17
CA LEU A 659 5.48 -4.98 -9.67
C LEU A 659 4.11 -5.48 -9.17
N LYS A 660 3.75 -5.22 -7.91
CA LYS A 660 2.41 -5.52 -7.37
C LYS A 660 1.34 -4.61 -7.97
N ALA A 661 1.63 -3.32 -8.14
CA ALA A 661 0.67 -2.36 -8.69
C ALA A 661 0.32 -2.65 -10.16
N THR A 662 1.29 -3.15 -10.93
CA THR A 662 1.15 -3.52 -12.35
C THR A 662 0.65 -4.95 -12.56
N GLY A 663 0.55 -5.76 -11.50
CA GLY A 663 0.20 -7.18 -11.59
C GLY A 663 1.33 -8.08 -12.11
N ALA A 664 2.54 -7.54 -12.36
CA ALA A 664 3.71 -8.32 -12.75
C ALA A 664 4.09 -9.37 -11.69
N VAL A 665 3.84 -9.05 -10.42
CA VAL A 665 3.85 -10.00 -9.30
C VAL A 665 2.41 -10.20 -8.81
N PRO A 666 1.96 -11.43 -8.54
CA PRO A 666 0.61 -11.71 -8.06
C PRO A 666 0.18 -10.85 -6.87
N HIS A 667 -0.98 -10.21 -6.99
CA HIS A 667 -1.49 -9.30 -5.97
C HIS A 667 -3.00 -9.49 -5.80
N GLU A 668 -3.48 -9.73 -4.57
CA GLU A 668 -4.92 -9.85 -4.30
C GLU A 668 -5.67 -8.54 -4.57
N GLY A 669 -5.01 -7.39 -4.37
CA GLY A 669 -5.53 -6.08 -4.76
C GLY A 669 -5.60 -5.86 -6.27
N GLN A 670 -5.18 -6.86 -7.06
CA GLN A 670 -5.15 -6.86 -8.52
C GLN A 670 -4.24 -5.76 -9.10
N GLN A 671 -4.29 -5.62 -10.41
CA GLN A 671 -3.62 -4.55 -11.13
C GLN A 671 -4.36 -3.22 -10.92
N VAL A 672 -3.66 -2.22 -10.39
CA VAL A 672 -4.19 -0.87 -10.14
C VAL A 672 -3.56 0.20 -11.05
N THR A 673 -2.46 -0.14 -11.74
CA THR A 673 -1.81 0.72 -12.73
C THR A 673 -1.14 -0.10 -13.85
N GLU A 674 -0.63 0.57 -14.89
CA GLU A 674 0.12 -0.07 -15.99
C GLU A 674 1.54 0.50 -16.09
N PRO A 675 2.52 -0.32 -16.51
CA PRO A 675 3.83 0.17 -16.89
C PRO A 675 3.71 1.30 -17.93
N GLY A 676 4.47 2.37 -17.75
CA GLY A 676 4.46 3.53 -18.66
C GLY A 676 3.31 4.52 -18.45
N SER A 677 2.32 4.21 -17.61
CA SER A 677 1.25 5.16 -17.27
C SER A 677 1.76 6.32 -16.41
N GLU A 678 1.04 7.45 -16.40
CA GLU A 678 1.42 8.64 -15.63
C GLU A 678 1.63 8.37 -14.13
N TYR A 679 0.75 7.58 -13.52
CA TYR A 679 0.86 7.25 -12.09
C TYR A 679 2.00 6.28 -11.79
N TYR A 680 2.26 5.34 -12.71
CA TYR A 680 3.42 4.48 -12.62
C TYR A 680 4.72 5.29 -12.69
N GLN A 681 4.82 6.23 -13.65
CA GLN A 681 6.00 7.07 -13.81
C GLN A 681 6.24 7.98 -12.60
N ILE A 682 5.20 8.59 -12.01
CA ILE A 682 5.35 9.40 -10.79
C ILE A 682 5.98 8.58 -9.64
N ILE A 683 5.54 7.34 -9.44
CA ILE A 683 6.09 6.49 -8.37
C ILE A 683 7.50 6.02 -8.73
N ARG A 684 7.72 5.58 -9.97
CA ARG A 684 9.02 5.13 -10.47
C ARG A 684 10.08 6.22 -10.34
N ASP A 685 9.76 7.43 -10.79
CA ASP A 685 10.66 8.58 -10.73
C ASP A 685 10.93 9.00 -9.27
N TRP A 686 9.97 8.83 -8.38
CA TRP A 686 10.19 9.06 -6.95
C TRP A 686 11.17 8.05 -6.36
N ILE A 687 11.02 6.76 -6.71
CA ILE A 687 11.97 5.71 -6.30
C ILE A 687 13.36 5.97 -6.88
N SER A 688 13.46 6.28 -8.18
CA SER A 688 14.76 6.54 -8.82
C SER A 688 15.48 7.77 -8.23
N ASN A 689 14.74 8.65 -7.57
CA ASN A 689 15.29 9.80 -6.85
C ASN A 689 15.48 9.51 -5.34
N GLY A 690 15.57 8.24 -4.92
CA GLY A 690 15.87 7.83 -3.54
C GLY A 690 14.67 7.80 -2.60
N SER A 691 13.44 7.85 -3.11
CA SER A 691 12.21 7.83 -2.30
C SER A 691 12.12 8.94 -1.24
N ASN A 692 12.66 10.12 -1.56
CA ASN A 692 12.75 11.25 -0.64
C ASN A 692 11.39 11.71 -0.08
N LEU A 693 11.41 12.16 1.18
CA LEU A 693 10.32 12.86 1.84
C LEU A 693 10.81 14.24 2.27
N GLU A 694 10.35 15.30 1.62
CA GLU A 694 10.56 16.65 2.11
C GLU A 694 9.40 17.04 3.04
N ASP A 695 9.67 17.17 4.34
CA ASP A 695 8.69 17.56 5.35
C ASP A 695 9.33 18.58 6.33
N PRO A 696 8.81 19.83 6.47
CA PRO A 696 7.51 20.30 6.00
C PRO A 696 7.49 20.80 4.54
N LYS A 697 6.56 20.25 3.75
CA LYS A 697 6.09 20.86 2.49
C LYS A 697 4.74 21.57 2.71
N PRO A 698 4.40 22.56 1.86
CA PRO A 698 3.09 23.18 1.95
C PRO A 698 2.00 22.16 1.56
N VAL A 699 1.11 21.87 2.53
CA VAL A 699 -0.01 20.94 2.44
C VAL A 699 -1.29 21.63 1.94
N VAL A 700 -2.31 20.85 1.58
CA VAL A 700 -3.60 21.38 1.13
C VAL A 700 -4.29 22.14 2.27
N LYS A 701 -4.63 23.41 2.01
CA LYS A 701 -5.41 24.27 2.92
C LYS A 701 -6.90 24.17 2.63
N SER A 702 -7.29 24.13 1.36
CA SER A 702 -8.68 24.01 0.93
C SER A 702 -8.79 23.51 -0.51
N ILE A 703 -9.98 23.05 -0.90
CA ILE A 703 -10.31 22.72 -2.28
C ILE A 703 -11.55 23.47 -2.73
N VAL A 704 -11.64 23.75 -4.03
CA VAL A 704 -12.80 24.38 -4.66
C VAL A 704 -13.34 23.48 -5.76
N VAL A 705 -14.66 23.25 -5.72
CA VAL A 705 -15.41 22.50 -6.73
C VAL A 705 -16.14 23.48 -7.65
N THR A 706 -15.96 23.29 -8.95
CA THR A 706 -16.58 24.08 -10.03
C THR A 706 -17.24 23.13 -11.04
N PRO A 707 -18.42 23.46 -11.60
CA PRO A 707 -19.23 24.66 -11.34
C PRO A 707 -19.93 24.66 -9.98
N LYS A 708 -20.29 25.85 -9.49
CA LYS A 708 -21.11 26.02 -8.28
C LYS A 708 -22.59 25.96 -8.65
N ASN A 709 -23.29 25.04 -8.01
CA ASN A 709 -24.72 24.77 -8.10
C ASN A 709 -25.21 24.59 -9.56
N PRO A 710 -24.64 23.62 -10.31
CA PRO A 710 -25.05 23.42 -11.70
C PRO A 710 -26.51 23.00 -11.80
N VAL A 711 -27.23 23.59 -12.76
CA VAL A 711 -28.62 23.27 -13.06
C VAL A 711 -28.69 22.63 -14.44
N ILE A 712 -29.09 21.37 -14.50
CA ILE A 712 -29.23 20.59 -15.72
C ILE A 712 -30.73 20.48 -16.04
N GLN A 713 -31.12 20.91 -17.24
CA GLN A 713 -32.53 20.95 -17.63
C GLN A 713 -33.06 19.57 -18.05
N GLU A 714 -32.22 18.74 -18.66
CA GLU A 714 -32.61 17.45 -19.24
C GLU A 714 -32.13 16.28 -18.38
N VAL A 715 -32.97 15.25 -18.26
CA VAL A 715 -32.57 13.94 -17.72
C VAL A 715 -31.68 13.26 -18.76
N GLY A 716 -30.57 12.67 -18.33
CA GLY A 716 -29.51 12.15 -19.20
C GLY A 716 -28.43 13.19 -19.55
N GLY A 717 -28.62 14.46 -19.15
CA GLY A 717 -27.58 15.49 -19.29
C GLY A 717 -26.36 15.20 -18.43
N GLN A 718 -25.18 15.62 -18.90
CA GLN A 718 -23.91 15.40 -18.20
C GLN A 718 -23.25 16.71 -17.78
N GLN A 719 -22.49 16.66 -16.69
CA GLN A 719 -21.76 17.81 -16.14
C GLN A 719 -20.39 17.39 -15.65
N GLN A 720 -19.35 17.95 -16.28
CA GLN A 720 -17.97 17.81 -15.84
C GLN A 720 -17.74 18.68 -14.60
N ILE A 721 -17.07 18.09 -13.61
CA ILE A 721 -16.64 18.73 -12.38
C ILE A 721 -15.13 18.95 -12.44
N ARG A 722 -14.70 20.09 -11.89
CA ARG A 722 -13.31 20.48 -11.71
C ARG A 722 -13.03 20.71 -10.22
N VAL A 723 -11.88 20.25 -9.75
CA VAL A 723 -11.40 20.42 -8.37
C VAL A 723 -10.04 21.09 -8.37
N VAL A 724 -9.92 22.22 -7.68
CA VAL A 724 -8.65 22.97 -7.53
C VAL A 724 -8.28 23.05 -6.07
N ALA A 725 -7.08 22.58 -5.72
CA ALA A 725 -6.50 22.71 -4.39
C ALA A 725 -5.78 24.05 -4.24
N THR A 726 -5.91 24.65 -3.07
CA THR A 726 -5.09 25.77 -2.61
C THR A 726 -4.23 25.28 -1.44
N TYR A 727 -2.92 25.46 -1.52
CA TYR A 727 -1.96 25.02 -0.52
C TYR A 727 -1.70 26.11 0.53
N THR A 728 -1.03 25.75 1.62
CA THR A 728 -0.69 26.68 2.72
C THR A 728 0.26 27.81 2.31
N ASP A 729 1.05 27.61 1.26
CA ASP A 729 1.91 28.63 0.62
C ASP A 729 1.14 29.55 -0.36
N GLY A 730 -0.17 29.34 -0.53
CA GLY A 730 -1.03 30.09 -1.46
C GLY A 730 -0.97 29.59 -2.91
N SER A 731 -0.09 28.65 -3.25
CA SER A 731 -0.06 28.03 -4.57
C SER A 731 -1.35 27.24 -4.85
N LYS A 732 -1.69 27.08 -6.13
CA LYS A 732 -2.90 26.37 -6.58
C LYS A 732 -2.54 25.28 -7.58
N ARG A 733 -3.23 24.15 -7.50
CA ARG A 733 -3.07 23.02 -8.42
C ARG A 733 -4.44 22.47 -8.80
N ASP A 734 -4.62 22.17 -10.08
CA ASP A 734 -5.75 21.35 -10.51
C ASP A 734 -5.51 19.92 -10.06
N VAL A 735 -6.45 19.38 -9.27
CA VAL A 735 -6.36 18.05 -8.66
C VAL A 735 -7.55 17.19 -9.06
N THR A 736 -8.26 17.55 -10.13
CA THR A 736 -9.50 16.90 -10.56
C THR A 736 -9.35 15.39 -10.74
N ARG A 737 -8.21 14.90 -11.25
CA ARG A 737 -7.97 13.45 -11.48
C ARG A 737 -7.71 12.66 -10.19
N GLU A 738 -7.05 13.29 -9.23
CA GLU A 738 -6.63 12.69 -7.96
C GLU A 738 -7.69 12.87 -6.86
N ALA A 739 -8.53 13.90 -6.98
CA ALA A 739 -9.68 14.10 -6.12
C ALA A 739 -10.74 13.02 -6.35
N PHE A 740 -11.43 12.65 -5.28
CA PHE A 740 -12.62 11.80 -5.38
C PHE A 740 -13.84 12.71 -5.46
N VAL A 741 -14.62 12.56 -6.52
CA VAL A 741 -15.85 13.32 -6.78
C VAL A 741 -17.02 12.36 -6.83
N GLU A 742 -17.93 12.46 -5.87
CA GLU A 742 -18.97 11.47 -5.61
C GLU A 742 -20.35 12.15 -5.47
N SER A 743 -21.38 11.51 -6.03
CA SER A 743 -22.78 11.89 -5.78
C SER A 743 -23.26 11.26 -4.48
N ALA A 744 -23.76 12.07 -3.57
CA ALA A 744 -24.42 11.61 -2.34
C ALA A 744 -25.84 11.09 -2.57
N ASN A 745 -26.45 11.36 -3.73
CA ASN A 745 -27.76 10.84 -4.12
C ASN A 745 -27.70 10.22 -5.52
N GLN A 746 -27.39 8.93 -5.56
CA GLN A 746 -27.18 8.19 -6.81
C GLN A 746 -28.46 7.93 -7.60
N ASP A 747 -29.63 8.09 -6.98
CA ASP A 747 -30.89 7.99 -7.72
C ASP A 747 -31.12 9.21 -8.63
N VAL A 748 -30.55 10.38 -8.28
CA VAL A 748 -30.70 11.64 -9.03
C VAL A 748 -29.58 11.79 -10.04
N ALA A 749 -28.33 11.57 -9.62
CA ALA A 749 -27.17 11.64 -10.50
C ALA A 749 -26.11 10.63 -10.09
N ILE A 750 -25.55 9.93 -11.06
CA ILE A 750 -24.39 9.06 -10.90
C ILE A 750 -23.12 9.80 -11.30
N HIS A 751 -21.98 9.28 -10.89
CA HIS A 751 -20.67 9.88 -11.13
C HIS A 751 -19.69 8.83 -11.65
N ASP A 752 -18.68 9.32 -12.34
CA ASP A 752 -17.56 8.54 -12.81
C ASP A 752 -16.25 9.01 -12.17
N ASP A 753 -15.18 8.22 -12.32
CA ASP A 753 -13.89 8.45 -11.67
C ASP A 753 -13.09 9.64 -12.25
N TYR A 754 -13.63 10.33 -13.25
CA TYR A 754 -13.00 11.50 -13.85
C TYR A 754 -13.83 12.76 -13.59
N GLY A 755 -14.75 12.71 -12.64
CA GLY A 755 -15.56 13.85 -12.24
C GLY A 755 -16.68 14.18 -13.23
N LEU A 756 -17.13 13.22 -14.06
CA LEU A 756 -18.30 13.42 -14.92
C LEU A 756 -19.56 12.94 -14.19
N MET A 757 -20.51 13.84 -14.00
CA MET A 757 -21.83 13.56 -13.44
C MET A 757 -22.81 13.25 -14.57
N THR A 758 -23.66 12.24 -14.41
CA THR A 758 -24.76 11.92 -15.35
C THR A 758 -26.09 11.91 -14.60
N THR A 759 -27.08 12.67 -15.09
CA THR A 759 -28.38 12.77 -14.44
C THR A 759 -29.29 11.60 -14.80
N LEU A 760 -29.98 11.05 -13.81
CA LEU A 760 -30.88 9.90 -13.97
C LEU A 760 -32.36 10.27 -13.80
N ARG A 761 -32.66 11.20 -12.88
CA ARG A 761 -34.03 11.70 -12.68
C ARG A 761 -34.01 13.10 -12.09
N ARG A 762 -35.21 13.69 -11.98
CA ARG A 762 -35.41 15.01 -11.38
C ARG A 762 -35.05 14.99 -9.89
N GLY A 763 -34.44 16.06 -9.41
CA GLY A 763 -34.08 16.20 -8.00
C GLY A 763 -32.81 17.00 -7.79
N GLU A 764 -32.27 16.92 -6.59
CA GLU A 764 -30.97 17.48 -6.22
C GLU A 764 -30.03 16.37 -5.77
N ALA A 765 -28.78 16.46 -6.22
CA ALA A 765 -27.70 15.58 -5.81
C ALA A 765 -26.53 16.42 -5.27
N PRO A 766 -26.22 16.33 -3.97
CA PRO A 766 -24.98 16.86 -3.45
C PRO A 766 -23.80 16.12 -4.10
N VAL A 767 -22.89 16.88 -4.71
CA VAL A 767 -21.64 16.41 -5.29
C VAL A 767 -20.52 16.75 -4.31
N LEU A 768 -19.96 15.72 -3.69
CA LEU A 768 -18.90 15.83 -2.69
C LEU A 768 -17.55 15.60 -3.37
N ALA A 769 -16.59 16.50 -3.13
CA ALA A 769 -15.20 16.32 -3.51
C ALA A 769 -14.33 16.18 -2.26
N ARG A 770 -13.37 15.24 -2.29
CA ARG A 770 -12.32 15.11 -1.28
C ARG A 770 -10.94 14.97 -1.91
N TYR A 771 -9.94 15.60 -1.29
CA TYR A 771 -8.55 15.52 -1.68
C TYR A 771 -7.67 15.86 -0.46
N GLU A 772 -6.77 14.95 -0.07
CA GLU A 772 -5.85 15.11 1.08
C GLU A 772 -6.51 15.64 2.37
N GLY A 773 -7.64 15.08 2.76
CA GLY A 773 -8.37 15.50 3.97
C GLY A 773 -9.17 16.80 3.85
N ALA A 774 -9.03 17.55 2.75
CA ALA A 774 -9.89 18.69 2.43
C ALA A 774 -11.18 18.21 1.74
N TYR A 775 -12.29 18.87 2.08
CA TYR A 775 -13.62 18.58 1.55
C TYR A 775 -14.26 19.83 0.97
N ALA A 776 -15.01 19.67 -0.12
CA ALA A 776 -15.88 20.70 -0.65
C ALA A 776 -17.08 20.04 -1.33
N ALA A 777 -18.19 20.79 -1.42
CA ALA A 777 -19.41 20.30 -2.04
C ALA A 777 -20.00 21.31 -3.01
N THR A 778 -20.84 20.82 -3.91
CA THR A 778 -21.78 21.62 -4.69
C THR A 778 -23.08 20.85 -4.91
N THR A 779 -24.20 21.54 -5.11
CA THR A 779 -25.48 20.87 -5.35
C THR A 779 -25.80 20.86 -6.82
N LEU A 780 -25.83 19.67 -7.44
CA LEU A 780 -26.31 19.50 -8.80
C LEU A 780 -27.84 19.39 -8.79
N THR A 781 -28.51 20.25 -9.56
CA THR A 781 -29.97 20.29 -9.67
C THR A 781 -30.42 19.80 -11.03
N VAL A 782 -31.37 18.87 -11.08
CA VAL A 782 -31.98 18.33 -12.30
C VAL A 782 -33.43 18.81 -12.38
N MET A 783 -33.71 19.77 -13.28
CA MET A 783 -35.02 20.42 -13.35
C MET A 783 -36.07 19.57 -14.08
N GLY A 784 -35.68 18.95 -15.21
CA GLY A 784 -36.61 18.30 -16.15
C GLY A 784 -37.47 19.30 -16.93
N ASP A 785 -38.34 18.79 -17.81
CA ASP A 785 -39.36 19.61 -18.50
C ASP A 785 -40.39 20.18 -17.50
N ARG A 786 -40.58 21.49 -17.56
CA ARG A 786 -41.48 22.29 -16.71
C ARG A 786 -42.40 23.20 -17.53
N SER A 787 -42.65 22.82 -18.78
CA SER A 787 -43.65 23.47 -19.61
C SER A 787 -45.01 23.46 -18.88
N GLY A 788 -45.62 24.63 -18.72
CA GLY A 788 -46.89 24.79 -18.01
C GLY A 788 -46.81 24.92 -16.47
N PHE A 789 -45.62 25.07 -15.88
CA PHE A 789 -45.52 25.41 -14.45
C PHE A 789 -45.94 26.86 -14.19
N GLU A 790 -46.94 27.05 -13.34
CA GLU A 790 -47.35 28.33 -12.78
C GLU A 790 -47.29 28.24 -11.26
N TRP A 791 -46.57 29.14 -10.60
CA TRP A 791 -46.43 29.09 -9.15
C TRP A 791 -47.71 29.52 -8.46
N VAL A 792 -48.16 28.70 -7.51
CA VAL A 792 -49.24 29.02 -6.58
C VAL A 792 -48.64 29.03 -5.18
N GLU A 793 -48.70 30.17 -4.51
CA GLU A 793 -48.15 30.33 -3.16
C GLU A 793 -48.93 29.44 -2.17
N PRO A 794 -48.28 28.45 -1.52
CA PRO A 794 -48.95 27.61 -0.54
C PRO A 794 -49.14 28.37 0.79
N PRO A 795 -50.11 27.94 1.62
CA PRO A 795 -50.21 28.45 2.98
C PRO A 795 -48.94 28.11 3.78
N ALA A 796 -48.38 29.08 4.50
CA ALA A 796 -47.24 28.91 5.39
C ALA A 796 -47.68 29.16 6.84
N TRP A 797 -47.48 28.17 7.71
CA TRP A 797 -47.85 28.24 9.13
C TRP A 797 -46.65 28.50 10.04
N GLY A 798 -45.43 28.24 9.55
CA GLY A 798 -44.18 28.61 10.20
C GLY A 798 -43.01 28.85 9.23
N GLN A 799 -41.83 29.13 9.79
CA GLN A 799 -40.62 29.46 9.02
C GLN A 799 -40.16 28.31 8.11
N ILE A 800 -40.37 27.05 8.54
CA ILE A 800 -40.01 25.87 7.74
C ILE A 800 -40.86 25.83 6.47
N ASP A 801 -42.16 26.13 6.56
CA ASP A 801 -43.06 26.12 5.40
C ASP A 801 -42.63 27.15 4.35
N SER A 802 -42.21 28.35 4.79
CA SER A 802 -41.65 29.36 3.89
C SER A 802 -40.39 28.84 3.17
N LEU A 803 -39.46 28.22 3.89
CA LEU A 803 -38.25 27.64 3.27
C LEU A 803 -38.57 26.48 2.31
N VAL A 804 -39.58 25.68 2.63
CA VAL A 804 -40.08 24.59 1.79
C VAL A 804 -40.76 25.14 0.53
N ALA A 805 -41.60 26.17 0.66
CA ALA A 805 -42.27 26.85 -0.43
C ALA A 805 -41.26 27.53 -1.38
N GLU A 806 -40.27 28.25 -0.83
CA GLU A 806 -39.16 28.81 -1.61
C GLU A 806 -38.42 27.72 -2.39
N LYS A 807 -38.17 26.57 -1.75
CA LYS A 807 -37.53 25.44 -2.43
C LYS A 807 -38.41 24.85 -3.53
N TRP A 808 -39.70 24.66 -3.29
CA TRP A 808 -40.64 24.16 -4.30
C TRP A 808 -40.74 25.10 -5.50
N GLN A 809 -40.88 26.41 -5.25
CA GLN A 809 -40.91 27.44 -6.27
C GLN A 809 -39.62 27.39 -7.11
N ARG A 810 -38.46 27.36 -6.45
CA ARG A 810 -37.16 27.25 -7.11
C ARG A 810 -37.03 25.97 -7.95
N MET A 811 -37.55 24.85 -7.45
CA MET A 811 -37.55 23.54 -8.12
C MET A 811 -38.71 23.36 -9.12
N LYS A 812 -39.57 24.38 -9.27
CA LYS A 812 -40.81 24.35 -10.07
C LYS A 812 -41.71 23.16 -9.74
N ILE A 813 -41.89 22.89 -8.46
CA ILE A 813 -42.74 21.84 -7.90
C ILE A 813 -44.02 22.49 -7.40
N LEU A 814 -45.18 21.96 -7.81
CA LEU A 814 -46.45 22.31 -7.20
C LEU A 814 -46.67 21.45 -5.96
N PRO A 815 -47.00 22.06 -4.80
CA PRO A 815 -47.36 21.29 -3.63
C PRO A 815 -48.69 20.54 -3.87
N SER A 816 -48.82 19.37 -3.26
CA SER A 816 -50.13 18.73 -3.14
C SER A 816 -51.05 19.52 -2.22
N ASP A 817 -52.35 19.33 -2.35
CA ASP A 817 -53.33 19.91 -1.43
C ASP A 817 -53.06 19.47 0.02
N VAL A 818 -53.44 20.34 0.96
CA VAL A 818 -53.39 20.03 2.40
C VAL A 818 -54.33 18.87 2.69
N CYS A 819 -53.82 17.84 3.36
CA CYS A 819 -54.60 16.64 3.69
C CYS A 819 -55.76 16.93 4.66
N THR A 820 -56.78 16.06 4.65
CA THR A 820 -57.95 16.17 5.55
C THR A 820 -57.58 15.88 7.01
N ASP A 821 -58.44 16.23 7.97
CA ASP A 821 -58.19 15.98 9.40
C ASP A 821 -58.06 14.48 9.71
N GLU A 822 -58.80 13.61 9.01
CA GLU A 822 -58.69 12.16 9.15
C GLU A 822 -57.37 11.61 8.63
N GLU A 823 -56.86 12.17 7.53
CA GLU A 823 -55.57 11.80 6.97
C GLU A 823 -54.43 12.31 7.85
N PHE A 824 -54.52 13.57 8.28
CA PHE A 824 -53.55 14.19 9.17
C PHE A 824 -53.39 13.40 10.46
N LEU A 825 -54.49 13.14 11.18
CA LEU A 825 -54.42 12.49 12.50
C LEU A 825 -53.81 11.09 12.41
N ARG A 826 -54.11 10.33 11.35
CA ARG A 826 -53.51 9.02 11.13
C ARG A 826 -52.02 9.10 10.85
N ARG A 827 -51.60 10.03 9.97
CA ARG A 827 -50.19 10.20 9.60
C ARG A 827 -49.36 10.67 10.78
N VAL A 828 -49.81 11.69 11.50
CA VAL A 828 -49.05 12.27 12.63
C VAL A 828 -48.88 11.28 13.78
N TYR A 829 -49.89 10.46 14.09
CA TYR A 829 -49.78 9.39 15.09
C TYR A 829 -48.74 8.35 14.67
N LEU A 830 -48.78 7.88 13.42
CA LEU A 830 -47.80 6.91 12.91
C LEU A 830 -46.39 7.50 12.87
N ASP A 831 -46.22 8.74 12.42
CA ASP A 831 -44.91 9.39 12.29
C ASP A 831 -44.27 9.69 13.65
N LEU A 832 -45.07 10.08 14.66
CA LEU A 832 -44.56 10.45 15.98
C LEU A 832 -44.45 9.25 16.92
N THR A 833 -45.40 8.31 16.90
CA THR A 833 -45.49 7.21 17.88
C THR A 833 -45.33 5.81 17.30
N GLY A 834 -45.32 5.67 15.97
CA GLY A 834 -45.31 4.37 15.30
C GLY A 834 -46.62 3.57 15.43
N LEU A 835 -47.67 4.16 15.99
CA LEU A 835 -48.97 3.53 16.24
C LEU A 835 -50.11 4.35 15.62
N PRO A 836 -51.20 3.72 15.15
CA PRO A 836 -52.37 4.45 14.67
C PRO A 836 -53.20 5.03 15.84
N PRO A 837 -53.97 6.11 15.61
CA PRO A 837 -54.87 6.64 16.63
C PRO A 837 -55.99 5.65 16.94
N LYS A 838 -56.51 5.66 18.17
CA LYS A 838 -57.67 4.83 18.52
C LYS A 838 -58.92 5.35 17.80
N PRO A 839 -59.88 4.49 17.41
CA PRO A 839 -61.08 4.91 16.68
C PRO A 839 -61.89 6.03 17.35
N LEU A 840 -61.94 6.05 18.70
CA LEU A 840 -62.62 7.10 19.45
C LEU A 840 -61.89 8.45 19.35
N GLN A 841 -60.56 8.47 19.42
CA GLN A 841 -59.75 9.68 19.30
C GLN A 841 -59.93 10.33 17.93
N LEU A 842 -59.95 9.52 16.86
CA LEU A 842 -60.24 10.01 15.51
C LEU A 842 -61.62 10.65 15.40
N LYS A 843 -62.66 9.98 15.92
CA LYS A 843 -64.03 10.53 15.89
C LYS A 843 -64.14 11.84 16.66
N LEU A 844 -63.49 11.95 17.81
CA LEU A 844 -63.49 13.18 18.61
C LEU A 844 -62.75 14.32 17.91
N PHE A 845 -61.57 14.04 17.34
CA PHE A 845 -60.76 15.03 16.62
C PHE A 845 -61.47 15.61 15.39
N VAL A 846 -62.18 14.76 14.64
CA VAL A 846 -62.95 15.17 13.46
C VAL A 846 -64.21 15.95 13.86
N ALA A 847 -64.85 15.57 14.97
CA ALA A 847 -66.04 16.26 15.49
C ALA A 847 -65.72 17.59 16.20
N ASP A 848 -64.46 17.85 16.54
CA ASP A 848 -64.02 19.09 17.18
C ASP A 848 -64.18 20.29 16.23
N PRO A 849 -65.01 21.29 16.57
CA PRO A 849 -65.25 22.47 15.74
C PRO A 849 -64.12 23.50 15.81
N THR A 850 -63.10 23.29 16.64
CA THR A 850 -61.90 24.13 16.71
C THR A 850 -61.21 24.20 15.35
N ASP A 851 -60.67 25.37 15.02
CA ASP A 851 -59.94 25.59 13.77
C ASP A 851 -58.88 24.49 13.56
N SER A 852 -58.86 23.89 12.37
CA SER A 852 -58.02 22.73 12.08
C SER A 852 -56.55 22.98 12.36
N ARG A 853 -56.03 24.21 12.23
CA ARG A 853 -54.64 24.48 12.59
C ARG A 853 -54.41 24.30 14.08
N VAL A 854 -55.25 24.93 14.91
CA VAL A 854 -55.10 24.95 16.36
C VAL A 854 -55.18 23.53 16.94
N LYS A 855 -56.22 22.76 16.59
CA LYS A 855 -56.35 21.39 17.09
C LYS A 855 -55.25 20.44 16.58
N ARG A 856 -54.69 20.69 15.39
CA ARG A 856 -53.54 19.93 14.86
C ARG A 856 -52.24 20.22 15.63
N GLU A 857 -51.99 21.48 15.96
CA GLU A 857 -50.84 21.89 16.79
C GLU A 857 -50.94 21.26 18.19
N GLU A 858 -52.10 21.33 18.84
CA GLU A 858 -52.33 20.72 20.16
C GLU A 858 -52.09 19.20 20.16
N VAL A 859 -52.61 18.48 19.15
CA VAL A 859 -52.37 17.04 19.01
C VAL A 859 -50.90 16.70 18.79
N ILE A 860 -50.14 17.53 18.07
CA ILE A 860 -48.71 17.30 17.88
C ILE A 860 -47.99 17.40 19.23
N ASP A 861 -48.29 18.43 20.02
CA ASP A 861 -47.69 18.63 21.35
C ASP A 861 -48.01 17.46 22.30
N ASP A 862 -49.26 17.02 22.32
CA ASP A 862 -49.71 15.85 23.10
C ASP A 862 -48.93 14.58 22.71
N LEU A 863 -48.74 14.36 21.41
CA LEU A 863 -48.02 13.19 20.90
C LEU A 863 -46.53 13.26 21.21
N ILE A 864 -45.88 14.41 21.02
CA ILE A 864 -44.45 14.58 21.35
C ILE A 864 -44.22 14.36 22.85
N GLY A 865 -45.16 14.78 23.70
CA GLY A 865 -45.11 14.56 25.15
C GLY A 865 -45.44 13.13 25.60
N SER A 866 -45.82 12.23 24.67
CA SER A 866 -46.29 10.88 25.02
C SER A 866 -45.16 9.88 25.30
N PRO A 867 -45.37 8.88 26.19
CA PRO A 867 -44.46 7.76 26.36
C PRO A 867 -44.20 6.99 25.06
N GLU A 868 -45.22 6.88 24.20
CA GLU A 868 -45.15 6.18 22.92
C GLU A 868 -44.19 6.87 21.94
N PHE A 869 -44.15 8.20 21.89
CA PHE A 869 -43.17 8.96 21.10
C PHE A 869 -41.74 8.66 21.56
N VAL A 870 -41.50 8.72 22.88
CA VAL A 870 -40.17 8.43 23.45
C VAL A 870 -39.74 7.02 23.10
N GLN A 871 -40.64 6.03 23.22
CA GLN A 871 -40.35 4.64 22.89
C GLN A 871 -40.04 4.46 21.39
N HIS A 872 -40.86 5.05 20.51
CA HIS A 872 -40.69 4.95 19.07
C HIS A 872 -39.34 5.49 18.61
N TRP A 873 -39.00 6.72 19.01
CA TRP A 873 -37.76 7.36 18.58
C TRP A 873 -36.53 6.77 19.26
N THR A 874 -36.62 6.32 20.51
CA THR A 874 -35.52 5.58 21.17
C THR A 874 -35.17 4.32 20.39
N ASN A 875 -36.17 3.51 20.01
CA ASN A 875 -35.95 2.31 19.21
C ASN A 875 -35.38 2.64 17.82
N LYS A 876 -35.90 3.69 17.18
CA LYS A 876 -35.44 4.12 15.85
C LYS A 876 -33.99 4.61 15.87
N TRP A 877 -33.59 5.37 16.89
CA TRP A 877 -32.20 5.79 17.09
C TRP A 877 -31.30 4.61 17.44
N ALA A 878 -31.75 3.69 18.29
CA ALA A 878 -31.02 2.48 18.61
C ALA A 878 -30.72 1.66 17.34
N ASP A 879 -31.70 1.50 16.45
CA ASP A 879 -31.52 0.79 15.18
C ASP A 879 -30.57 1.53 14.21
N MET A 880 -30.78 2.84 13.99
CA MET A 880 -29.91 3.64 13.11
C MET A 880 -28.46 3.72 13.58
N LEU A 881 -28.24 3.77 14.90
CA LEU A 881 -26.91 3.78 15.51
C LEU A 881 -26.35 2.38 15.73
N MET A 882 -27.09 1.33 15.30
CA MET A 882 -26.74 -0.08 15.47
C MET A 882 -26.41 -0.44 16.92
N VAL A 883 -27.17 0.13 17.88
CA VAL A 883 -27.05 -0.16 19.30
C VAL A 883 -27.40 -1.63 19.52
N ASN A 884 -26.39 -2.41 19.84
CA ASN A 884 -26.50 -3.85 19.97
C ASN A 884 -25.65 -4.31 21.14
N SER A 885 -26.30 -4.93 22.12
CA SER A 885 -25.68 -5.41 23.36
C SER A 885 -24.55 -6.41 23.14
N LYS A 886 -24.53 -7.10 21.99
CA LYS A 886 -23.43 -7.99 21.59
C LYS A 886 -22.12 -7.24 21.33
N PHE A 887 -22.19 -5.98 20.88
CA PHE A 887 -21.03 -5.17 20.50
C PHE A 887 -20.72 -4.07 21.52
N LEU A 888 -21.73 -3.55 22.21
CA LEU A 888 -21.59 -2.45 23.18
C LEU A 888 -21.53 -2.92 24.64
N GLY A 889 -21.80 -4.21 24.91
CA GLY A 889 -21.95 -4.74 26.27
C GLY A 889 -23.28 -4.35 26.91
N GLY A 890 -23.65 -5.00 28.01
CA GLY A 890 -24.95 -4.78 28.67
C GLY A 890 -25.13 -3.42 29.35
N GLU A 891 -24.05 -2.68 29.61
CA GLU A 891 -24.11 -1.30 30.13
C GLU A 891 -24.15 -0.25 29.01
N GLY A 892 -23.76 -0.63 27.78
CA GLY A 892 -23.66 0.28 26.63
C GLY A 892 -24.81 0.16 25.61
N ALA A 893 -25.69 -0.83 25.77
CA ALA A 893 -26.90 -1.04 24.98
C ALA A 893 -28.12 -1.00 25.90
#